data_AF-A0A973R8Y2-F1
#
_entry.id   AF-A0A973R8Y2-F1
#
_cell.length_a   1.000
_cell.length_b   1.000
_cell.length_c   1.000
_cell.angle_alpha   90.00
_cell.angle_beta   90.00
_cell.angle_gamma   90.00
#
_symmetry.space_group_name_H-M   'P 1'
#
loop_
_entity.id
_entity.type
_entity.pdbx_description
1 polymer ?
#
loop_
_entity_poly.entity_id
_entity_poly.type
_entity_poly.pdbx_seq_one_letter_code
_entity_poly.pdbx_strand_id
1 'polypeptide(L)'
;MYGYPKGALMRRIPAPQGLPIVGNTLQIPAHSPIEHFVKVAERYDEGIFRLEVAGRTIVLVYDPDLVAEVCDESRFVKRITPPLSIVRDFGGDGLFTAELHEPVWGQAHRILMPAFSQRSMKAYYPQMLEVAEQLVESWAGRQGQDLPVADDMTRLTLDTISLTGFGFRFNSFDSPELHPFLKAMGGALTEAMLRNQQLPFVTKLKRGHEEAYRRDIATMRALVDDVIRRRRADGGGGTGDLLGLMLEAADPQTGGRLSDENIRNQVLTFLVAGHETTSGLLSFALYNLLRDPHTLARAYDEVDRLLPGDEPPTYETIMKLDVIPRILEETLRVWSPIPAFAVSAIESTTIGEYAIEAGQGVAVLLPTLHRHPKAWERPEEFDIDRWLPENKKEHHPGAYKPFGNGERACIGRQFALTEARLALAMILRRFAVSDPEAYKMKIKQTLTLKPDGFTLRVRERRAHERAAAVVVADEESEQHDLAVTGVPLTVAYGSNLGTAADIAERLAERAGRAGFATTLTTLDALEPPSDGLLVVVASSYNGKAPDNAQRFDALEELPDLSGVRLAVLGCGNSQWPTYQDFPRRAAEKLAAAGAVPLVGRGEADADGDFDGDVTAWTSGLWAALAEEYSASADSAGPRYAMEVLSEAEVRPAVVSERAVPLTVVSNEELTGDPAGLWDFSVEAPRPGVRSIVARLPEGVTYEAGDHVAVFAKNDPELVEWALRCLRVPRDQVVRLRAAGATHLPVDTPVTAGLLLTEFAELQEVATRSDLEALAAHTGCPWTRGQLAELTANYADEILAKRVSPLALLERFPAIELPLPVFLEMAGPIKPRYYSVSSSPLAGPGLVRLTVGLVEGPSWSGSGTYQGMCSAYLAGLRPGEVFYGYVRVPAPPFRLPADPATPVILVGPGTGFAPLRGFLEERALTGAGGRAEVFTGCRHPDHDWLYRDEVTAWAAREEVTVHTAFSAVAGHPYRFVQDAVAAQAGEVWELLERGAHVYVCGDGLRMAPAVRQALLDIHRDRTGEDGTAWLAALEAAGRYQQDVFA
;
A
#
# COMPACT_ATOMS: atom_id res chain seq x y z
N MET A 1 40.47 -34.10 -5.04
CA MET A 1 40.80 -34.49 -3.65
C MET A 1 40.50 -33.26 -2.80
N TYR A 2 39.22 -33.04 -2.48
CA TYR A 2 38.76 -31.82 -1.80
C TYR A 2 38.79 -32.04 -0.28
N GLY A 3 39.43 -31.12 0.43
CA GLY A 3 39.79 -31.26 1.83
C GLY A 3 38.59 -31.03 2.74
N TYR A 4 38.11 -32.11 3.37
CA TYR A 4 37.34 -32.02 4.60
C TYR A 4 38.29 -31.68 5.77
N PRO A 5 37.84 -30.89 6.76
CA PRO A 5 38.63 -30.64 7.97
C PRO A 5 38.97 -31.99 8.64
N LYS A 6 40.28 -32.25 8.79
CA LYS A 6 40.80 -33.46 9.42
C LYS A 6 40.35 -33.53 10.88
N GLY A 7 39.40 -34.42 11.20
CA GLY A 7 39.14 -34.80 12.59
C GLY A 7 37.80 -35.48 12.91
N ALA A 8 36.72 -35.23 12.15
CA ALA A 8 35.41 -35.80 12.45
C ALA A 8 35.10 -37.03 11.57
N LEU A 9 34.85 -38.19 12.18
CA LEU A 9 34.28 -39.36 11.49
C LEU A 9 32.85 -39.03 11.05
N MET A 10 32.66 -38.64 9.79
CA MET A 10 31.33 -38.32 9.27
C MET A 10 30.42 -39.56 9.25
N ARG A 11 29.20 -39.42 9.78
CA ARG A 11 28.23 -40.52 9.87
C ARG A 11 27.49 -40.68 8.54
N ARG A 12 27.20 -41.92 8.14
CA ARG A 12 26.37 -42.18 6.95
C ARG A 12 24.90 -41.90 7.28
N ILE A 13 24.18 -41.24 6.36
CA ILE A 13 22.74 -41.03 6.48
C ILE A 13 22.02 -42.39 6.53
N PRO A 14 21.19 -42.66 7.55
CA PRO A 14 20.49 -43.93 7.68
C PRO A 14 19.50 -44.12 6.53
N ALA A 15 19.25 -45.38 6.16
CA ALA A 15 18.40 -45.72 5.01
C ALA A 15 17.64 -47.03 5.27
N PRO A 16 16.35 -47.11 4.95
CA PRO A 16 15.61 -48.37 5.01
C PRO A 16 16.10 -49.32 3.90
N GLN A 17 15.99 -50.62 4.16
CA GLN A 17 16.40 -51.63 3.21
C GLN A 17 15.55 -51.57 1.92
N GLY A 18 16.18 -51.17 0.83
CA GLY A 18 15.60 -51.20 -0.52
C GLY A 18 15.67 -52.57 -1.17
N LEU A 19 14.84 -52.78 -2.19
CA LEU A 19 14.91 -53.95 -3.07
C LEU A 19 16.16 -53.88 -3.96
N PRO A 20 16.74 -55.03 -4.35
CA PRO A 20 17.83 -55.06 -5.32
C PRO A 20 17.45 -54.32 -6.61
N ILE A 21 18.38 -53.53 -7.16
CA ILE A 21 18.28 -52.80 -8.45
C ILE A 21 17.31 -51.60 -8.44
N VAL A 22 16.12 -51.73 -7.86
CA VAL A 22 15.07 -50.68 -7.90
C VAL A 22 14.98 -49.83 -6.63
N GLY A 23 15.80 -50.10 -5.62
CA GLY A 23 15.84 -49.34 -4.38
C GLY A 23 14.51 -49.43 -3.62
N ASN A 24 14.03 -48.30 -3.11
CA ASN A 24 12.77 -48.18 -2.39
C ASN A 24 11.56 -47.90 -3.31
N THR A 25 11.76 -47.74 -4.62
CA THR A 25 10.73 -47.29 -5.57
C THR A 25 9.41 -48.07 -5.48
N LEU A 26 9.45 -49.41 -5.47
CA LEU A 26 8.25 -50.25 -5.44
C LEU A 26 7.62 -50.38 -4.05
N GLN A 27 8.29 -49.88 -3.01
CA GLN A 27 7.80 -49.90 -1.63
C GLN A 27 6.96 -48.66 -1.30
N ILE A 28 7.01 -47.64 -2.15
CA ILE A 28 6.30 -46.38 -1.98
C ILE A 28 4.92 -46.48 -2.65
N PRO A 29 3.81 -46.27 -1.92
CA PRO A 29 2.48 -46.25 -2.51
C PRO A 29 2.31 -45.12 -3.54
N ALA A 30 1.58 -45.41 -4.63
CA ALA A 30 1.35 -44.46 -5.72
C ALA A 30 0.44 -43.28 -5.33
N HIS A 31 -0.52 -43.50 -4.43
CA HIS A 31 -1.56 -42.53 -4.09
C HIS A 31 -1.36 -41.85 -2.73
N SER A 32 -0.40 -42.29 -1.93
CA SER A 32 -0.11 -41.72 -0.60
C SER A 32 1.38 -41.80 -0.20
N PRO A 33 2.31 -41.32 -1.04
CA PRO A 33 3.74 -41.40 -0.73
C PRO A 33 4.14 -40.64 0.55
N ILE A 34 3.48 -39.54 0.91
CA ILE A 34 3.85 -38.77 2.11
C ILE A 34 3.49 -39.53 3.39
N GLU A 35 2.32 -40.18 3.45
CA GLU A 35 1.97 -41.05 4.58
C GLU A 35 3.01 -42.17 4.76
N HIS A 36 3.55 -42.70 3.65
CA HIS A 36 4.62 -43.67 3.71
C HIS A 36 5.91 -43.06 4.27
N PHE A 37 6.30 -41.86 3.83
CA PHE A 37 7.50 -41.19 4.36
C PHE A 37 7.39 -40.86 5.85
N VAL A 38 6.22 -40.42 6.32
CA VAL A 38 5.95 -40.19 7.76
C VAL A 38 6.14 -41.49 8.55
N LYS A 39 5.57 -42.61 8.10
CA LYS A 39 5.75 -43.94 8.74
C LYS A 39 7.19 -44.44 8.73
N VAL A 40 7.98 -44.04 7.73
CA VAL A 40 9.41 -44.36 7.67
C VAL A 40 10.18 -43.49 8.65
N ALA A 41 9.84 -42.21 8.76
CA ALA A 41 10.46 -41.25 9.69
C ALA A 41 10.34 -41.71 11.15
N GLU A 42 9.21 -42.32 11.55
CA GLU A 42 9.00 -42.91 12.88
C GLU A 42 10.05 -43.97 13.29
N ARG A 43 10.88 -44.46 12.37
CA ARG A 43 11.92 -45.48 12.63
C ARG A 43 13.32 -44.91 12.77
N TYR A 44 13.49 -43.60 12.58
CA TYR A 44 14.80 -42.94 12.54
C TYR A 44 14.82 -41.75 13.50
N ASP A 45 15.16 -41.99 14.75
CA ASP A 45 15.24 -40.94 15.78
C ASP A 45 16.29 -39.86 15.44
N GLU A 46 17.18 -40.11 14.48
CA GLU A 46 18.17 -39.15 14.01
C GLU A 46 17.58 -37.95 13.25
N GLY A 47 16.29 -37.96 12.90
CA GLY A 47 15.66 -36.80 12.26
C GLY A 47 15.96 -36.62 10.77
N ILE A 48 16.65 -37.59 10.18
CA ILE A 48 17.10 -37.61 8.79
C ILE A 48 17.18 -39.05 8.28
N PHE A 49 16.77 -39.29 7.04
CA PHE A 49 17.02 -40.56 6.35
C PHE A 49 17.14 -40.36 4.84
N ARG A 50 17.63 -41.38 4.12
CA ARG A 50 17.66 -41.38 2.66
C ARG A 50 16.89 -42.54 2.05
N LEU A 51 16.32 -42.31 0.87
CA LEU A 51 15.62 -43.31 0.05
C LEU A 51 16.21 -43.34 -1.36
N GLU A 52 16.17 -44.52 -1.99
CA GLU A 52 16.48 -44.68 -3.41
C GLU A 52 15.17 -44.79 -4.22
N VAL A 53 14.80 -43.74 -4.95
CA VAL A 53 13.53 -43.66 -5.69
C VAL A 53 13.80 -43.39 -7.16
N ALA A 54 13.32 -44.27 -8.03
CA ALA A 54 13.49 -44.19 -9.49
C ALA A 54 14.95 -43.94 -9.92
N GLY A 55 15.92 -44.56 -9.23
CA GLY A 55 17.36 -44.42 -9.51
C GLY A 55 17.98 -43.12 -9.00
N ARG A 56 17.32 -42.43 -8.06
CA ARG A 56 17.80 -41.20 -7.42
C ARG A 56 17.80 -41.35 -5.90
N THR A 57 18.83 -40.83 -5.25
CA THR A 57 18.85 -40.68 -3.80
C THR A 57 18.06 -39.44 -3.38
N ILE A 58 17.05 -39.62 -2.52
CA ILE A 58 16.30 -38.55 -1.88
C ILE A 58 16.68 -38.54 -0.41
N VAL A 59 17.20 -37.41 0.09
CA VAL A 59 17.43 -37.21 1.53
C VAL A 59 16.22 -36.49 2.11
N LEU A 60 15.63 -37.01 3.18
CA LEU A 60 14.54 -36.39 3.92
C LEU A 60 15.01 -35.98 5.31
N VAL A 61 14.70 -34.74 5.71
CA VAL A 61 15.05 -34.15 7.01
C VAL A 61 13.78 -33.61 7.68
N TYR A 62 13.67 -33.77 8.99
CA TYR A 62 12.54 -33.30 9.79
C TYR A 62 12.90 -33.00 11.26
N ASP A 63 14.14 -33.22 11.71
CA ASP A 63 14.58 -32.66 12.99
C ASP A 63 14.70 -31.14 12.88
N PRO A 64 14.11 -30.37 13.81
CA PRO A 64 14.10 -28.91 13.76
C PRO A 64 15.49 -28.24 13.66
N ASP A 65 16.53 -28.80 14.28
CA ASP A 65 17.89 -28.22 14.25
C ASP A 65 18.52 -28.47 12.88
N LEU A 66 18.39 -29.69 12.36
CA LEU A 66 18.88 -30.03 11.03
C LEU A 66 18.13 -29.24 9.96
N VAL A 67 16.83 -29.02 10.12
CA VAL A 67 16.04 -28.17 9.22
C VAL A 67 16.52 -26.72 9.28
N ALA A 68 16.87 -26.19 10.46
CA ALA A 68 17.42 -24.84 10.57
C ALA A 68 18.72 -24.69 9.76
N GLU A 69 19.61 -25.69 9.79
CA GLU A 69 20.81 -25.71 8.94
C GLU A 69 20.48 -25.79 7.44
N VAL A 70 19.52 -26.63 7.06
CA VAL A 70 19.06 -26.79 5.65
C VAL A 70 18.39 -25.53 5.12
N CYS A 71 17.87 -24.68 6.01
CA CYS A 71 17.25 -23.40 5.68
C CYS A 71 18.24 -22.23 5.61
N ASP A 72 19.53 -22.47 5.82
CA ASP A 72 20.58 -21.46 5.64
C ASP A 72 20.82 -21.20 4.13
N GLU A 73 20.35 -20.06 3.64
CA GLU A 73 20.43 -19.67 2.23
C GLU A 73 21.86 -19.44 1.73
N SER A 74 22.84 -19.29 2.64
CA SER A 74 24.26 -19.23 2.26
C SER A 74 24.85 -20.58 1.87
N ARG A 75 24.20 -21.68 2.29
CA ARG A 75 24.65 -23.07 2.06
C ARG A 75 23.70 -23.85 1.18
N PHE A 76 22.41 -23.55 1.22
CA PHE A 76 21.35 -24.30 0.56
C PHE A 76 20.43 -23.39 -0.26
N VAL A 77 20.04 -23.88 -1.44
CA VAL A 77 19.17 -23.16 -2.38
C VAL A 77 18.05 -24.06 -2.87
N LYS A 78 16.88 -23.48 -3.17
CA LYS A 78 15.77 -24.23 -3.78
C LYS A 78 16.23 -24.90 -5.06
N ARG A 79 15.89 -26.18 -5.24
CA ARG A 79 16.16 -26.92 -6.47
C ARG A 79 14.87 -27.44 -7.10
N ILE A 80 14.78 -27.29 -8.41
CA ILE A 80 13.66 -27.82 -9.20
C ILE A 80 13.95 -29.29 -9.54
N THR A 81 13.74 -30.18 -8.56
CA THR A 81 13.75 -31.63 -8.77
C THR A 81 12.33 -32.15 -8.92
N PRO A 82 12.14 -33.37 -9.44
CA PRO A 82 10.85 -34.04 -9.36
C PRO A 82 10.27 -33.97 -7.93
N PRO A 83 8.98 -33.64 -7.79
CA PRO A 83 8.00 -33.51 -8.87
C PRO A 83 7.95 -32.15 -9.59
N LEU A 84 8.60 -31.09 -9.07
CA LEU A 84 8.49 -29.73 -9.63
C LEU A 84 9.00 -29.61 -11.06
N SER A 85 10.02 -30.39 -11.43
CA SER A 85 10.50 -30.43 -12.81
C SER A 85 9.47 -30.99 -13.80
N ILE A 86 8.46 -31.72 -13.32
CA ILE A 86 7.36 -32.25 -14.13
C ILE A 86 6.22 -31.23 -14.19
N VAL A 87 5.93 -30.55 -13.06
CA VAL A 87 4.99 -29.41 -13.01
C VAL A 87 5.40 -28.31 -13.99
N ARG A 88 6.71 -28.15 -14.21
CA ARG A 88 7.29 -27.23 -15.20
C ARG A 88 6.80 -27.47 -16.64
N ASP A 89 6.33 -28.68 -17.00
CA ASP A 89 5.77 -28.94 -18.34
C ASP A 89 4.57 -28.02 -18.66
N PHE A 90 3.83 -27.57 -17.65
CA PHE A 90 2.74 -26.61 -17.80
C PHE A 90 2.98 -25.27 -17.10
N GLY A 91 3.66 -25.24 -15.96
CA GLY A 91 3.98 -24.00 -15.23
C GLY A 91 5.18 -23.21 -15.77
N GLY A 92 5.97 -23.79 -16.68
CA GLY A 92 7.12 -23.14 -17.32
C GLY A 92 8.14 -22.58 -16.33
N ASP A 93 8.73 -21.43 -16.63
CA ASP A 93 9.64 -20.67 -15.78
C ASP A 93 8.91 -19.67 -14.84
N GLY A 94 7.70 -20.04 -14.39
CA GLY A 94 6.97 -19.29 -13.38
C GLY A 94 7.65 -19.31 -12.01
N LEU A 95 7.25 -18.42 -11.08
CA LEU A 95 7.91 -18.22 -9.78
C LEU A 95 8.11 -19.52 -8.97
N PHE A 96 7.19 -20.48 -9.12
CA PHE A 96 7.23 -21.75 -8.41
C PHE A 96 8.20 -22.77 -9.04
N THR A 97 8.36 -22.75 -10.37
CA THR A 97 9.09 -23.75 -11.16
C THR A 97 10.35 -23.23 -11.85
N ALA A 98 10.65 -21.93 -11.73
CA ALA A 98 11.88 -21.33 -12.22
C ALA A 98 13.11 -21.81 -11.44
N GLU A 99 14.18 -22.12 -12.16
CA GLU A 99 15.46 -22.52 -11.59
C GLU A 99 16.21 -21.31 -11.00
N LEU A 100 17.28 -21.58 -10.24
CA LEU A 100 18.05 -20.53 -9.57
C LEU A 100 18.78 -19.61 -10.55
N HIS A 101 19.31 -20.18 -11.64
CA HIS A 101 20.12 -19.46 -12.60
C HIS A 101 19.30 -18.71 -13.65
N GLU A 102 17.96 -18.85 -13.62
CA GLU A 102 17.06 -18.17 -14.55
C GLU A 102 16.78 -16.74 -14.04
N PRO A 103 17.25 -15.68 -14.72
CA PRO A 103 17.08 -14.30 -14.25
C PRO A 103 15.60 -13.89 -14.15
N VAL A 104 14.75 -14.54 -14.95
CA VAL A 104 13.30 -14.30 -15.02
C VAL A 104 12.61 -14.50 -13.68
N TRP A 105 13.14 -15.36 -12.80
CA TRP A 105 12.58 -15.53 -11.46
C TRP A 105 12.71 -14.22 -10.66
N GLY A 106 13.90 -13.64 -10.60
CA GLY A 106 14.15 -12.39 -9.87
C GLY A 106 13.39 -11.22 -10.48
N GLN A 107 13.30 -11.19 -11.82
CA GLN A 107 12.53 -10.21 -12.56
C GLN A 107 11.04 -10.27 -12.21
N ALA A 108 10.41 -11.44 -12.36
CA ALA A 108 9.00 -11.65 -12.05
C ALA A 108 8.72 -11.40 -10.57
N HIS A 109 9.62 -11.83 -9.67
CA HIS A 109 9.46 -11.62 -8.24
C HIS A 109 9.37 -10.13 -7.92
N ARG A 110 10.34 -9.32 -8.39
CA ARG A 110 10.33 -7.86 -8.15
C ARG A 110 9.13 -7.15 -8.78
N ILE A 111 8.71 -7.56 -9.97
CA ILE A 111 7.51 -7.00 -10.64
C ILE A 111 6.24 -7.29 -9.85
N LEU A 112 6.12 -8.49 -9.28
CA LEU A 112 4.90 -8.97 -8.65
C LEU A 112 4.83 -8.65 -7.15
N MET A 113 5.96 -8.36 -6.49
CA MET A 113 5.98 -8.04 -5.05
C MET A 113 4.98 -6.96 -4.62
N PRO A 114 4.83 -5.82 -5.34
CA PRO A 114 3.89 -4.77 -4.95
C PRO A 114 2.43 -5.26 -4.85
N ALA A 115 2.06 -6.28 -5.63
CA ALA A 115 0.72 -6.88 -5.62
C ALA A 115 0.38 -7.57 -4.29
N PHE A 116 1.39 -7.90 -3.48
CA PHE A 116 1.21 -8.59 -2.20
C PHE A 116 1.46 -7.66 -1.00
N SER A 117 1.46 -6.34 -1.23
CA SER A 117 1.52 -5.32 -0.17
C SER A 117 0.20 -5.23 0.62
N GLN A 118 0.25 -4.66 1.83
CA GLN A 118 -0.94 -4.40 2.64
C GLN A 118 -1.96 -3.53 1.89
N ARG A 119 -1.48 -2.53 1.13
CA ARG A 119 -2.32 -1.67 0.28
C ARG A 119 -3.08 -2.50 -0.77
N SER A 120 -2.40 -3.45 -1.41
CA SER A 120 -3.04 -4.35 -2.38
C SER A 120 -4.02 -5.32 -1.72
N MET A 121 -3.73 -5.83 -0.52
CA MET A 121 -4.69 -6.67 0.21
C MET A 121 -5.99 -5.91 0.50
N LYS A 122 -5.89 -4.64 0.95
CA LYS A 122 -7.07 -3.77 1.13
C LYS A 122 -7.82 -3.55 -0.20
N ALA A 123 -7.09 -3.40 -1.31
CA ALA A 123 -7.69 -3.21 -2.64
C ALA A 123 -8.38 -4.47 -3.19
N TYR A 124 -7.90 -5.67 -2.86
CA TYR A 124 -8.48 -6.96 -3.28
C TYR A 124 -9.63 -7.43 -2.37
N TYR A 125 -9.71 -6.88 -1.16
CA TYR A 125 -10.67 -7.31 -0.15
C TYR A 125 -12.14 -7.29 -0.63
N PRO A 126 -12.64 -6.26 -1.35
CA PRO A 126 -14.02 -6.26 -1.85
C PRO A 126 -14.33 -7.46 -2.75
N GLN A 127 -13.40 -7.85 -3.65
CA GLN A 127 -13.59 -9.03 -4.49
C GLN A 127 -13.47 -10.34 -3.72
N MET A 128 -12.58 -10.43 -2.72
CA MET A 128 -12.52 -11.60 -1.83
C MET A 128 -13.83 -11.80 -1.07
N LEU A 129 -14.40 -10.71 -0.56
CA LEU A 129 -15.68 -10.69 0.13
C LEU A 129 -16.81 -11.13 -0.79
N GLU A 130 -16.84 -10.62 -2.03
CA GLU A 130 -17.82 -11.02 -3.04
C GLU A 130 -17.84 -12.55 -3.26
N VAL A 131 -16.69 -13.20 -3.41
CA VAL A 131 -16.62 -14.65 -3.63
C VAL A 131 -16.95 -15.42 -2.35
N ALA A 132 -16.55 -14.92 -1.17
CA ALA A 132 -16.94 -15.51 0.12
C ALA A 132 -18.46 -15.48 0.32
N GLU A 133 -19.13 -14.38 -0.07
CA GLU A 133 -20.58 -14.25 -0.06
C GLU A 133 -21.25 -15.26 -1.02
N GLN A 134 -20.70 -15.46 -2.21
CA GLN A 134 -21.20 -16.49 -3.15
C GLN A 134 -21.13 -17.90 -2.56
N LEU A 135 -20.04 -18.24 -1.86
CA LEU A 135 -19.93 -19.51 -1.15
C LEU A 135 -21.01 -19.64 -0.07
N VAL A 136 -21.18 -18.60 0.75
CA VAL A 136 -22.16 -18.58 1.84
C VAL A 136 -23.59 -18.72 1.28
N GLU A 137 -23.93 -18.00 0.22
CA GLU A 137 -25.23 -18.10 -0.44
C GLU A 137 -25.47 -19.49 -1.04
N SER A 138 -24.44 -20.07 -1.69
CA SER A 138 -24.48 -21.43 -2.22
C SER A 138 -24.73 -22.48 -1.12
N TRP A 139 -24.14 -22.28 0.07
CA TRP A 139 -24.34 -23.14 1.23
C TRP A 139 -25.72 -22.95 1.87
N ALA A 140 -26.24 -21.71 1.93
CA ALA A 140 -27.58 -21.41 2.40
C ALA A 140 -28.65 -22.09 1.54
N GLY A 141 -28.52 -22.02 0.21
CA GLY A 141 -29.41 -22.71 -0.73
C GLY A 141 -29.36 -24.24 -0.65
N ARG A 142 -28.27 -24.81 -0.12
CA ARG A 142 -28.06 -26.26 0.04
C ARG A 142 -28.15 -26.72 1.51
N GLN A 143 -28.76 -25.91 2.38
CA GLN A 143 -28.87 -26.21 3.81
C GLN A 143 -29.45 -27.61 4.08
N GLY A 144 -28.84 -28.34 5.01
CA GLY A 144 -29.26 -29.70 5.38
C GLY A 144 -28.82 -30.82 4.43
N GLN A 145 -28.18 -30.50 3.30
CA GLN A 145 -27.53 -31.47 2.42
C GLN A 145 -26.08 -31.73 2.86
N ASP A 146 -25.50 -32.85 2.42
CA ASP A 146 -24.08 -33.14 2.62
C ASP A 146 -23.25 -32.31 1.63
N LEU A 147 -22.57 -31.27 2.15
CA LEU A 147 -21.79 -30.34 1.34
C LEU A 147 -20.36 -30.87 1.15
N PRO A 148 -19.86 -31.00 -0.10
CA PRO A 148 -18.50 -31.45 -0.36
C PRO A 148 -17.49 -30.33 -0.06
N VAL A 149 -16.91 -30.34 1.14
CA VAL A 149 -16.07 -29.24 1.65
C VAL A 149 -14.89 -28.96 0.74
N ALA A 150 -14.12 -30.00 0.38
CA ALA A 150 -12.91 -29.83 -0.42
C ALA A 150 -13.21 -29.24 -1.81
N ASP A 151 -14.32 -29.62 -2.44
CA ASP A 151 -14.70 -29.11 -3.75
C ASP A 151 -15.19 -27.66 -3.66
N ASP A 152 -16.01 -27.33 -2.66
CA ASP A 152 -16.51 -25.97 -2.46
C ASP A 152 -15.39 -24.99 -2.08
N MET A 153 -14.43 -25.41 -1.25
CA MET A 153 -13.23 -24.59 -0.97
C MET A 153 -12.33 -24.43 -2.20
N THR A 154 -12.26 -25.46 -3.07
CA THR A 154 -11.54 -25.36 -4.37
C THR A 154 -12.20 -24.32 -5.28
N ARG A 155 -13.53 -24.26 -5.31
CA ARG A 155 -14.29 -23.25 -6.07
C ARG A 155 -14.07 -21.85 -5.52
N LEU A 156 -14.21 -21.66 -4.21
CA LEU A 156 -13.95 -20.38 -3.53
C LEU A 156 -12.57 -19.84 -3.92
N THR A 157 -11.52 -20.62 -3.64
CA THR A 157 -10.13 -20.15 -3.77
C THR A 157 -9.71 -19.93 -5.22
N LEU A 158 -10.23 -20.72 -6.17
CA LEU A 158 -10.02 -20.47 -7.60
C LEU A 158 -10.70 -19.15 -8.01
N ASP A 159 -11.97 -18.97 -7.67
CA ASP A 159 -12.73 -17.80 -8.11
C ASP A 159 -12.14 -16.53 -7.49
N THR A 160 -11.71 -16.56 -6.23
CA THR A 160 -11.03 -15.44 -5.58
C THR A 160 -9.76 -15.03 -6.31
N ILE A 161 -8.77 -15.92 -6.47
CA ILE A 161 -7.49 -15.56 -7.14
C ILE A 161 -7.72 -15.16 -8.60
N SER A 162 -8.72 -15.74 -9.25
CA SER A 162 -9.04 -15.43 -10.65
C SER A 162 -9.67 -14.05 -10.80
N LEU A 163 -10.57 -13.68 -9.89
CA LEU A 163 -11.23 -12.39 -9.89
C LEU A 163 -10.28 -11.27 -9.43
N THR A 164 -9.60 -11.44 -8.30
CA THR A 164 -8.70 -10.43 -7.74
C THR A 164 -7.42 -10.27 -8.56
N GLY A 165 -6.87 -11.39 -9.04
CA GLY A 165 -5.56 -11.42 -9.70
C GLY A 165 -5.64 -11.19 -11.21
N PHE A 166 -6.67 -11.73 -11.86
CA PHE A 166 -6.75 -11.76 -13.33
C PHE A 166 -8.03 -11.12 -13.88
N GLY A 167 -8.92 -10.62 -13.03
CA GLY A 167 -10.23 -10.07 -13.43
C GLY A 167 -11.08 -11.06 -14.22
N PHE A 168 -10.89 -12.36 -14.00
CA PHE A 168 -11.59 -13.42 -14.71
C PHE A 168 -12.59 -14.13 -13.81
N ARG A 169 -13.82 -14.28 -14.29
CA ARG A 169 -14.92 -14.91 -13.55
C ARG A 169 -15.17 -16.32 -14.07
N PHE A 170 -14.91 -17.31 -13.24
CA PHE A 170 -15.29 -18.70 -13.49
C PHE A 170 -16.76 -18.96 -13.16
N ASN A 171 -17.33 -18.20 -12.22
CA ASN A 171 -18.68 -18.40 -11.68
C ASN A 171 -18.87 -19.84 -11.22
N SER A 172 -17.91 -20.36 -10.46
CA SER A 172 -17.83 -21.78 -10.13
C SER A 172 -19.00 -22.28 -9.30
N PHE A 173 -19.76 -21.41 -8.64
CA PHE A 173 -20.93 -21.80 -7.84
C PHE A 173 -22.23 -21.94 -8.66
N ASP A 174 -22.25 -21.49 -9.93
CA ASP A 174 -23.44 -21.58 -10.81
C ASP A 174 -23.69 -22.99 -11.35
N SER A 175 -22.69 -23.87 -11.29
CA SER A 175 -22.75 -25.22 -11.83
C SER A 175 -22.31 -26.28 -10.81
N PRO A 176 -23.04 -27.41 -10.72
CA PRO A 176 -22.61 -28.53 -9.88
C PRO A 176 -21.34 -29.20 -10.41
N GLU A 177 -20.99 -29.03 -11.69
CA GLU A 177 -19.76 -29.57 -12.25
C GLU A 177 -18.57 -28.61 -12.08
N LEU A 178 -17.37 -29.17 -11.88
CA LEU A 178 -16.14 -28.37 -11.89
C LEU A 178 -15.84 -27.87 -13.31
N HIS A 179 -15.34 -26.64 -13.41
CA HIS A 179 -14.93 -26.06 -14.69
C HIS A 179 -13.89 -26.96 -15.38
N PRO A 180 -13.90 -27.12 -16.72
CA PRO A 180 -12.94 -27.97 -17.44
C PRO A 180 -11.47 -27.66 -17.13
N PHE A 181 -11.15 -26.40 -16.84
CA PHE A 181 -9.82 -25.97 -16.37
C PHE A 181 -9.38 -26.69 -15.08
N LEU A 182 -10.26 -26.75 -14.06
CA LEU A 182 -9.96 -27.45 -12.79
C LEU A 182 -9.78 -28.95 -13.01
N LYS A 183 -10.62 -29.56 -13.86
CA LYS A 183 -10.51 -30.99 -14.22
C LYS A 183 -9.15 -31.27 -14.88
N ALA A 184 -8.74 -30.44 -15.84
CA ALA A 184 -7.44 -30.55 -16.51
C ALA A 184 -6.26 -30.34 -15.54
N MET A 185 -6.32 -29.34 -14.67
CA MET A 185 -5.28 -29.07 -13.68
C MET A 185 -5.09 -30.23 -12.70
N GLY A 186 -6.19 -30.77 -12.15
CA GLY A 186 -6.14 -31.94 -11.27
C GLY A 186 -5.59 -33.19 -11.97
N GLY A 187 -5.94 -33.40 -13.25
CA GLY A 187 -5.38 -34.46 -14.09
C GLY A 187 -3.88 -34.33 -14.29
N ALA A 188 -3.42 -33.12 -14.65
CA ALA A 188 -2.00 -32.82 -14.85
C ALA A 188 -1.17 -32.97 -13.56
N LEU A 189 -1.67 -32.49 -12.41
CA LEU A 189 -0.98 -32.63 -11.12
C LEU A 189 -0.90 -34.09 -10.67
N THR A 190 -1.98 -34.86 -10.86
CA THR A 190 -2.00 -36.30 -10.54
C THR A 190 -0.99 -37.07 -11.38
N GLU A 191 -0.97 -36.83 -12.69
CA GLU A 191 -0.01 -37.48 -13.59
C GLU A 191 1.43 -37.06 -13.25
N ALA A 192 1.68 -35.79 -12.89
CA ALA A 192 3.00 -35.34 -12.44
C ALA A 192 3.50 -36.12 -11.22
N MET A 193 2.62 -36.42 -10.24
CA MET A 193 2.97 -37.28 -9.10
C MET A 193 3.25 -38.73 -9.51
N LEU A 194 2.43 -39.30 -10.39
CA LEU A 194 2.63 -40.67 -10.86
C LEU A 194 3.96 -40.82 -11.60
N ARG A 195 4.38 -39.81 -12.35
CA ARG A 195 5.66 -39.76 -13.07
C ARG A 195 6.86 -39.67 -12.13
N ASN A 196 6.71 -39.02 -10.97
CA ASN A 196 7.77 -38.87 -9.97
C ASN A 196 8.33 -40.21 -9.46
N GLN A 197 7.47 -41.24 -9.41
CA GLN A 197 7.84 -42.59 -8.94
C GLN A 197 8.22 -43.56 -10.08
N GLN A 198 8.16 -43.11 -11.34
CA GLN A 198 8.41 -43.96 -12.50
C GLN A 198 9.84 -43.78 -13.03
N LEU A 199 10.44 -44.87 -13.51
CA LEU A 199 11.67 -44.78 -14.28
C LEU A 199 11.40 -44.04 -15.60
N PRO A 200 12.33 -43.21 -16.11
CA PRO A 200 12.09 -42.34 -17.27
C PRO A 200 11.63 -43.03 -18.57
N PHE A 201 11.82 -44.35 -18.72
CA PHE A 201 11.36 -45.10 -19.89
C PHE A 201 9.91 -45.60 -19.75
N VAL A 202 9.37 -45.72 -18.54
CA VAL A 202 8.02 -46.26 -18.27
C VAL A 202 6.94 -45.29 -18.76
N THR A 203 7.16 -43.98 -18.59
CA THR A 203 6.26 -42.93 -19.09
C THR A 203 6.10 -42.99 -20.60
N LYS A 204 7.18 -43.28 -21.34
CA LYS A 204 7.14 -43.43 -22.81
C LYS A 204 6.31 -44.62 -23.29
N LEU A 205 6.08 -45.62 -22.44
CA LEU A 205 5.26 -46.80 -22.77
C LEU A 205 3.76 -46.57 -22.55
N LYS A 206 3.37 -45.58 -21.72
CA LYS A 206 1.98 -45.27 -21.37
C LYS A 206 1.38 -44.20 -22.29
N ARG A 207 1.27 -44.48 -23.58
CA ARG A 207 0.81 -43.51 -24.61
C ARG A 207 -0.50 -42.80 -24.27
N GLY A 208 -1.52 -43.52 -23.79
CA GLY A 208 -2.81 -42.91 -23.43
C GLY A 208 -2.73 -41.90 -22.27
N HIS A 209 -1.85 -42.15 -21.29
CA HIS A 209 -1.59 -41.19 -20.20
C HIS A 209 -0.86 -39.95 -20.71
N GLU A 210 0.13 -40.12 -21.60
CA GLU A 210 0.84 -38.99 -22.22
C GLU A 210 -0.12 -38.13 -23.07
N GLU A 211 -1.00 -38.75 -23.85
CA GLU A 211 -2.00 -38.02 -24.65
C GLU A 211 -2.99 -37.24 -23.78
N ALA A 212 -3.47 -37.83 -22.68
CA ALA A 212 -4.33 -37.15 -21.72
C ALA A 212 -3.61 -35.98 -21.05
N TYR A 213 -2.39 -36.20 -20.56
CA TYR A 213 -1.56 -35.18 -19.94
C TYR A 213 -1.32 -33.98 -20.86
N ARG A 214 -0.95 -34.22 -22.12
CA ARG A 214 -0.75 -33.16 -23.11
C ARG A 214 -2.03 -32.40 -23.43
N ARG A 215 -3.18 -33.08 -23.45
CA ARG A 215 -4.49 -32.45 -23.65
C ARG A 215 -4.84 -31.53 -22.50
N ASP A 216 -4.64 -31.96 -21.26
CA ASP A 216 -4.91 -31.17 -20.06
C ASP A 216 -4.05 -29.89 -20.05
N ILE A 217 -2.75 -30.01 -20.37
CA ILE A 217 -1.85 -28.85 -20.49
C ILE A 217 -2.33 -27.88 -21.58
N ALA A 218 -2.74 -28.39 -22.75
CA ALA A 218 -3.24 -27.57 -23.84
C ALA A 218 -4.52 -26.82 -23.44
N THR A 219 -5.44 -27.48 -22.73
CA THR A 219 -6.67 -26.85 -22.21
C THR A 219 -6.36 -25.73 -21.24
N MET A 220 -5.43 -25.93 -20.30
CA MET A 220 -5.03 -24.89 -19.35
C MET A 220 -4.39 -23.69 -20.04
N ARG A 221 -3.44 -23.93 -20.94
CA ARG A 221 -2.74 -22.86 -21.67
C ARG A 221 -3.70 -22.05 -22.54
N ALA A 222 -4.60 -22.72 -23.27
CA ALA A 222 -5.54 -22.04 -24.16
C ALA A 222 -6.47 -21.08 -23.41
N LEU A 223 -6.93 -21.44 -22.20
CA LEU A 223 -7.74 -20.54 -21.39
C LEU A 223 -6.94 -19.31 -20.93
N VAL A 224 -5.73 -19.52 -20.42
CA VAL A 224 -4.87 -18.41 -19.96
C VAL A 224 -4.50 -17.48 -21.12
N ASP A 225 -4.15 -18.04 -22.29
CA ASP A 225 -3.86 -17.26 -23.49
C ASP A 225 -5.09 -16.45 -23.95
N ASP A 226 -6.31 -16.98 -23.81
CA ASP A 226 -7.55 -16.24 -24.10
C ASP A 226 -7.78 -15.09 -23.10
N VAL A 227 -7.56 -15.31 -21.80
CA VAL A 227 -7.66 -14.26 -20.77
C VAL A 227 -6.65 -13.14 -21.03
N ILE A 228 -5.39 -13.48 -21.29
CA ILE A 228 -4.33 -12.51 -21.63
C ILE A 228 -4.71 -11.72 -22.89
N ARG A 229 -5.15 -12.42 -23.94
CA ARG A 229 -5.54 -11.79 -25.21
C ARG A 229 -6.72 -10.83 -25.04
N ARG A 230 -7.76 -11.21 -24.29
CA ARG A 230 -8.91 -10.33 -24.01
C ARG A 230 -8.46 -9.10 -23.22
N ARG A 231 -7.67 -9.28 -22.17
CA ARG A 231 -7.16 -8.16 -21.36
C ARG A 231 -6.33 -7.17 -22.18
N ARG A 232 -5.50 -7.67 -23.12
CA ARG A 232 -4.76 -6.83 -24.06
C ARG A 232 -5.69 -6.11 -25.05
N ALA A 233 -6.73 -6.78 -25.55
CA ALA A 233 -7.70 -6.19 -26.47
C ALA A 233 -8.52 -5.06 -25.81
N ASP A 234 -8.79 -5.17 -24.51
CA ASP A 234 -9.52 -4.17 -23.72
C ASP A 234 -8.61 -3.01 -23.23
N GLY A 235 -7.39 -2.90 -23.78
CA GLY A 235 -6.49 -1.75 -23.57
C GLY A 235 -5.51 -1.87 -22.40
N GLY A 236 -5.38 -3.04 -21.76
CA GLY A 236 -4.49 -3.24 -20.60
C GLY A 236 -5.02 -2.51 -19.36
N GLY A 237 -5.67 -3.25 -18.45
CA GLY A 237 -6.45 -2.70 -17.32
C GLY A 237 -5.69 -1.99 -16.19
N GLY A 238 -4.60 -1.28 -16.48
CA GLY A 238 -3.73 -0.64 -15.48
C GLY A 238 -2.97 -1.64 -14.60
N THR A 239 -2.22 -1.16 -13.61
CA THR A 239 -1.43 -1.98 -12.67
C THR A 239 -2.20 -2.37 -11.39
N GLY A 240 -3.53 -2.35 -11.45
CA GLY A 240 -4.40 -2.57 -10.28
C GLY A 240 -4.52 -4.03 -9.81
N ASP A 241 -4.18 -5.01 -10.67
CA ASP A 241 -4.23 -6.45 -10.37
C ASP A 241 -2.94 -7.17 -10.83
N LEU A 242 -2.80 -8.47 -10.49
CA LEU A 242 -1.61 -9.27 -10.82
C LEU A 242 -1.38 -9.32 -12.34
N LEU A 243 -2.44 -9.51 -13.14
CA LEU A 243 -2.32 -9.56 -14.60
C LEU A 243 -1.85 -8.22 -15.15
N GLY A 244 -2.42 -7.12 -14.68
CA GLY A 244 -2.06 -5.77 -15.07
C GLY A 244 -0.59 -5.46 -14.78
N LEU A 245 -0.10 -5.82 -13.59
CA LEU A 245 1.33 -5.71 -13.26
C LEU A 245 2.21 -6.55 -14.19
N MET A 246 1.83 -7.80 -14.48
CA MET A 246 2.61 -8.65 -15.39
C MET A 246 2.62 -8.14 -16.83
N LEU A 247 1.55 -7.47 -17.27
CA LEU A 247 1.42 -6.93 -18.63
C LEU A 247 2.16 -5.59 -18.80
N GLU A 248 2.10 -4.72 -17.79
CA GLU A 248 2.48 -3.31 -17.93
C GLU A 248 3.71 -2.89 -17.14
N ALA A 249 4.03 -3.53 -16.01
CA ALA A 249 5.14 -3.12 -15.16
C ALA A 249 6.49 -3.64 -15.69
N ALA A 250 7.50 -2.77 -15.62
CA ALA A 250 8.89 -3.13 -15.83
C ALA A 250 9.53 -3.52 -14.49
N ASP A 251 10.52 -4.42 -14.54
CA ASP A 251 11.34 -4.74 -13.38
C ASP A 251 12.12 -3.51 -12.92
N PRO A 252 11.97 -3.06 -11.65
CA PRO A 252 12.62 -1.85 -11.15
C PRO A 252 14.15 -1.90 -11.19
N GLN A 253 14.77 -3.09 -11.23
CA GLN A 253 16.23 -3.21 -11.30
C GLN A 253 16.77 -3.25 -12.73
N THR A 254 16.09 -3.96 -13.64
CA THR A 254 16.61 -4.22 -14.99
C THR A 254 15.91 -3.39 -16.06
N GLY A 255 14.76 -2.78 -15.75
CA GLY A 255 13.88 -2.12 -16.71
C GLY A 255 13.18 -3.08 -17.69
N GLY A 256 13.44 -4.38 -17.62
CA GLY A 256 12.87 -5.38 -18.52
C GLY A 256 11.43 -5.77 -18.14
N ARG A 257 10.60 -6.09 -19.12
CA ARG A 257 9.24 -6.65 -18.92
C ARG A 257 9.22 -8.18 -19.03
N LEU A 258 8.15 -8.79 -18.54
CA LEU A 258 7.91 -10.23 -18.72
C LEU A 258 7.43 -10.51 -20.16
N SER A 259 7.90 -11.61 -20.74
CA SER A 259 7.40 -12.09 -22.04
C SER A 259 5.99 -12.68 -21.89
N ASP A 260 5.18 -12.68 -22.96
CA ASP A 260 3.85 -13.31 -22.94
C ASP A 260 3.89 -14.78 -22.50
N GLU A 261 4.96 -15.49 -22.89
CA GLU A 261 5.20 -16.85 -22.42
C GLU A 261 5.40 -16.90 -20.90
N ASN A 262 6.23 -16.00 -20.33
CA ASN A 262 6.43 -15.96 -18.89
C ASN A 262 5.16 -15.49 -18.16
N ILE A 263 4.41 -14.52 -18.70
CA ILE A 263 3.15 -14.06 -18.11
C ILE A 263 2.17 -15.23 -17.99
N ARG A 264 2.00 -16.05 -19.06
CA ARG A 264 1.20 -17.28 -18.97
C ARG A 264 1.74 -18.23 -17.89
N ASN A 265 3.06 -18.40 -17.82
CA ASN A 265 3.69 -19.27 -16.83
C ASN A 265 3.42 -18.79 -15.39
N GLN A 266 3.42 -17.47 -15.15
CA GLN A 266 3.06 -16.88 -13.86
C GLN A 266 1.57 -17.03 -13.54
N VAL A 267 0.67 -16.77 -14.50
CA VAL A 267 -0.78 -16.97 -14.31
C VAL A 267 -1.07 -18.42 -13.93
N LEU A 268 -0.51 -19.39 -14.67
CA LEU A 268 -0.64 -20.81 -14.32
C LEU A 268 -0.02 -21.13 -12.96
N THR A 269 1.11 -20.52 -12.62
CA THR A 269 1.75 -20.70 -11.32
C THR A 269 0.85 -20.23 -10.17
N PHE A 270 0.27 -19.04 -10.27
CA PHE A 270 -0.62 -18.51 -9.23
C PHE A 270 -1.95 -19.26 -9.16
N LEU A 271 -2.50 -19.69 -10.30
CA LEU A 271 -3.68 -20.54 -10.31
C LEU A 271 -3.37 -21.86 -9.60
N VAL A 272 -2.29 -22.57 -9.95
CA VAL A 272 -1.90 -23.84 -9.30
C VAL A 272 -1.60 -23.64 -7.81
N ALA A 273 -0.79 -22.66 -7.45
CA ALA A 273 -0.32 -22.47 -6.08
C ALA A 273 -1.39 -21.89 -5.14
N GLY A 274 -2.19 -20.94 -5.62
CA GLY A 274 -3.13 -20.16 -4.80
C GLY A 274 -4.42 -20.90 -4.44
N HIS A 275 -4.93 -21.79 -5.32
CA HIS A 275 -6.23 -22.42 -5.09
C HIS A 275 -6.14 -23.70 -4.23
N GLU A 276 -5.25 -24.65 -4.57
CA GLU A 276 -5.22 -25.98 -3.96
C GLU A 276 -4.72 -25.94 -2.50
N THR A 277 -3.81 -25.02 -2.20
CA THR A 277 -3.21 -24.90 -0.85
C THR A 277 -4.17 -24.26 0.15
N THR A 278 -4.78 -23.12 -0.20
CA THR A 278 -5.76 -22.44 0.66
C THR A 278 -7.02 -23.27 0.84
N SER A 279 -7.48 -23.97 -0.22
CA SER A 279 -8.64 -24.86 -0.11
C SER A 279 -8.36 -26.05 0.81
N GLY A 280 -7.15 -26.62 0.76
CA GLY A 280 -6.68 -27.62 1.71
C GLY A 280 -6.70 -27.11 3.15
N LEU A 281 -6.12 -25.93 3.39
CA LEU A 281 -6.11 -25.26 4.70
C LEU A 281 -7.53 -25.10 5.26
N LEU A 282 -8.44 -24.49 4.51
CA LEU A 282 -9.82 -24.26 4.96
C LEU A 282 -10.56 -25.59 5.23
N SER A 283 -10.33 -26.60 4.39
CA SER A 283 -10.93 -27.92 4.57
C SER A 283 -10.45 -28.60 5.86
N PHE A 284 -9.14 -28.54 6.14
CA PHE A 284 -8.57 -29.06 7.38
C PHE A 284 -9.01 -28.25 8.61
N ALA A 285 -9.14 -26.93 8.49
CA ALA A 285 -9.59 -26.06 9.58
C ALA A 285 -11.03 -26.40 9.98
N LEU A 286 -11.94 -26.53 9.02
CA LEU A 286 -13.32 -26.96 9.27
C LEU A 286 -13.38 -28.35 9.90
N TYR A 287 -12.54 -29.28 9.45
CA TYR A 287 -12.43 -30.60 10.07
C TYR A 287 -11.98 -30.51 11.55
N ASN A 288 -10.90 -29.77 11.83
CA ASN A 288 -10.37 -29.63 13.18
C ASN A 288 -11.38 -28.98 14.13
N LEU A 289 -12.08 -27.94 13.68
CA LEU A 289 -13.14 -27.29 14.47
C LEU A 289 -14.29 -28.24 14.83
N LEU A 290 -14.65 -29.15 13.93
CA LEU A 290 -15.67 -30.18 14.18
C LEU A 290 -15.18 -31.32 15.10
N ARG A 291 -13.88 -31.34 15.43
CA ARG A 291 -13.26 -32.27 16.38
C ARG A 291 -12.89 -31.62 17.71
N ASP A 292 -12.82 -30.29 17.73
CA ASP A 292 -12.63 -29.48 18.92
C ASP A 292 -13.78 -28.47 19.11
N PRO A 293 -14.89 -28.89 19.74
CA PRO A 293 -16.02 -28.01 20.01
C PRO A 293 -15.69 -26.80 20.89
N HIS A 294 -14.64 -26.87 21.72
CA HIS A 294 -14.23 -25.75 22.57
C HIS A 294 -13.62 -24.64 21.71
N THR A 295 -12.72 -25.00 20.80
CA THR A 295 -12.16 -24.04 19.84
C THR A 295 -13.22 -23.50 18.88
N LEU A 296 -14.15 -24.34 18.41
CA LEU A 296 -15.29 -23.87 17.61
C LEU A 296 -16.18 -22.86 18.36
N ALA A 297 -16.44 -23.09 19.66
CA ALA A 297 -17.19 -22.15 20.47
C ALA A 297 -16.46 -20.80 20.64
N ARG A 298 -15.13 -20.81 20.85
CA ARG A 298 -14.31 -19.60 20.88
C ARG A 298 -14.34 -18.84 19.56
N ALA A 299 -14.31 -19.55 18.44
CA ALA A 299 -14.40 -18.93 17.11
C ALA A 299 -15.78 -18.30 16.86
N TYR A 300 -16.87 -18.95 17.30
CA TYR A 300 -18.20 -18.36 17.24
C TYR A 300 -18.31 -17.11 18.11
N ASP A 301 -17.80 -17.14 19.35
CA ASP A 301 -17.81 -16.00 20.25
C ASP A 301 -17.03 -14.80 19.68
N GLU A 302 -15.84 -15.05 19.12
CA GLU A 302 -15.06 -14.02 18.44
C GLU A 302 -15.82 -13.38 17.28
N VAL A 303 -16.39 -14.20 16.39
CA VAL A 303 -17.13 -13.73 15.23
C VAL A 303 -18.38 -12.95 15.65
N ASP A 304 -19.11 -13.41 16.66
CA ASP A 304 -20.30 -12.71 17.15
C ASP A 304 -19.95 -11.36 17.79
N ARG A 305 -18.82 -11.28 18.49
CA ARG A 305 -18.32 -10.06 19.13
C ARG A 305 -17.84 -9.03 18.11
N LEU A 306 -17.08 -9.45 17.11
CA LEU A 306 -16.44 -8.56 16.14
C LEU A 306 -17.29 -8.29 14.89
N LEU A 307 -18.20 -9.20 14.53
CA LEU A 307 -19.05 -9.12 13.33
C LEU A 307 -20.55 -9.14 13.67
N PRO A 308 -21.04 -8.22 14.53
CA PRO A 308 -22.45 -8.20 14.91
C PRO A 308 -23.38 -7.92 13.71
N GLY A 309 -24.60 -8.44 13.76
CA GLY A 309 -25.60 -8.22 12.72
C GLY A 309 -25.28 -8.90 11.39
N ASP A 310 -25.78 -8.33 10.28
CA ASP A 310 -25.63 -8.85 8.92
C ASP A 310 -24.85 -7.88 7.99
N GLU A 311 -24.24 -6.80 8.51
CA GLU A 311 -23.43 -5.88 7.70
C GLU A 311 -22.17 -6.55 7.13
N PRO A 312 -21.75 -6.28 5.89
CA PRO A 312 -20.54 -6.88 5.33
C PRO A 312 -19.29 -6.50 6.16
N PRO A 313 -18.43 -7.48 6.53
CA PRO A 313 -17.25 -7.19 7.35
C PRO A 313 -16.28 -6.28 6.62
N THR A 314 -15.67 -5.31 7.30
CA THR A 314 -14.57 -4.51 6.74
C THR A 314 -13.23 -5.25 6.85
N TYR A 315 -12.26 -4.86 6.02
CA TYR A 315 -10.90 -5.40 6.07
C TYR A 315 -10.30 -5.27 7.48
N GLU A 316 -10.43 -4.09 8.09
CA GLU A 316 -9.91 -3.79 9.43
C GLU A 316 -10.52 -4.71 10.49
N THR A 317 -11.81 -5.03 10.36
CA THR A 317 -12.48 -5.90 11.33
C THR A 317 -12.02 -7.35 11.21
N ILE A 318 -11.78 -7.85 9.99
CA ILE A 318 -11.21 -9.19 9.77
C ILE A 318 -9.77 -9.28 10.28
N MET A 319 -8.99 -8.21 10.16
CA MET A 319 -7.61 -8.20 10.67
C MET A 319 -7.52 -8.12 12.20
N LYS A 320 -8.58 -7.72 12.90
CA LYS A 320 -8.69 -7.74 14.37
C LYS A 320 -9.05 -9.12 14.95
N LEU A 321 -9.37 -10.11 14.12
CA LEU A 321 -9.58 -11.48 14.58
C LEU A 321 -8.28 -12.04 15.18
N ASP A 322 -8.39 -12.80 16.26
CA ASP A 322 -7.28 -13.41 16.99
C ASP A 322 -7.43 -14.93 17.10
N VAL A 323 -8.65 -15.46 17.32
CA VAL A 323 -8.90 -16.90 17.43
C VAL A 323 -8.82 -17.57 16.05
N ILE A 324 -9.47 -17.01 15.04
CA ILE A 324 -9.44 -17.54 13.66
C ILE A 324 -8.01 -17.65 13.09
N PRO A 325 -7.13 -16.64 13.14
CA PRO A 325 -5.75 -16.81 12.67
C PRO A 325 -4.99 -17.90 13.43
N ARG A 326 -5.18 -18.04 14.75
CA ARG A 326 -4.57 -19.12 15.54
C ARG A 326 -5.09 -20.51 15.15
N ILE A 327 -6.36 -20.64 14.77
CA ILE A 327 -6.92 -21.86 14.17
C ILE A 327 -6.22 -22.20 12.86
N LEU A 328 -5.99 -21.21 12.00
CA LEU A 328 -5.33 -21.42 10.71
C LEU A 328 -3.86 -21.83 10.89
N GLU A 329 -3.12 -21.18 11.79
CA GLU A 329 -1.73 -21.53 12.10
C GLU A 329 -1.61 -22.94 12.69
N GLU A 330 -2.47 -23.29 13.65
CA GLU A 330 -2.47 -24.64 14.23
C GLU A 330 -2.90 -25.69 13.20
N THR A 331 -3.80 -25.33 12.28
CA THR A 331 -4.19 -26.20 11.17
C THR A 331 -3.02 -26.44 10.23
N LEU A 332 -2.24 -25.41 9.88
CA LEU A 332 -1.04 -25.56 9.04
C LEU A 332 0.06 -26.39 9.73
N ARG A 333 0.11 -26.36 11.06
CA ARG A 333 1.01 -27.20 11.86
C ARG A 333 0.59 -28.66 11.80
N VAL A 334 -0.66 -28.97 12.13
CA VAL A 334 -1.15 -30.36 12.17
C VAL A 334 -1.31 -30.95 10.77
N TRP A 335 -1.88 -30.16 9.84
CA TRP A 335 -2.23 -30.56 8.49
C TRP A 335 -1.68 -29.55 7.48
N SER A 336 -0.39 -29.65 7.18
CA SER A 336 0.22 -28.82 6.14
C SER A 336 -0.24 -29.27 4.74
N PRO A 337 -0.94 -28.42 3.95
CA PRO A 337 -1.32 -28.77 2.59
C PRO A 337 -0.09 -29.02 1.70
N ILE A 338 1.02 -28.33 1.97
CA ILE A 338 2.30 -28.60 1.32
C ILE A 338 3.03 -29.65 2.16
N PRO A 339 3.31 -30.84 1.62
CA PRO A 339 3.88 -31.92 2.44
C PRO A 339 5.41 -31.85 2.57
N ALA A 340 6.10 -31.21 1.62
CA ALA A 340 7.54 -31.06 1.64
C ALA A 340 8.01 -29.95 0.70
N PHE A 341 9.17 -29.37 0.99
CA PHE A 341 9.93 -28.56 0.03
C PHE A 341 11.36 -29.09 -0.07
N ALA A 342 12.02 -28.85 -1.20
CA ALA A 342 13.37 -29.35 -1.45
C ALA A 342 14.37 -28.21 -1.69
N VAL A 343 15.54 -28.36 -1.09
CA VAL A 343 16.71 -27.51 -1.31
C VAL A 343 17.89 -28.38 -1.74
N SER A 344 19.01 -27.76 -2.10
CA SER A 344 20.25 -28.46 -2.43
C SER A 344 21.45 -27.67 -1.96
N ALA A 345 22.48 -28.37 -1.53
CA ALA A 345 23.71 -27.73 -1.10
C ALA A 345 24.39 -27.03 -2.29
N ILE A 346 24.83 -25.78 -2.10
CA ILE A 346 25.57 -25.02 -3.13
C ILE A 346 26.95 -25.66 -3.32
N GLU A 347 27.64 -25.90 -2.20
CA GLU A 347 28.94 -26.57 -2.11
C GLU A 347 28.84 -27.80 -1.22
N SER A 348 29.84 -28.69 -1.28
CA SER A 348 29.85 -29.86 -0.39
C SER A 348 29.97 -29.39 1.05
N THR A 349 29.01 -29.75 1.89
CA THR A 349 28.85 -29.26 3.26
C THR A 349 28.42 -30.40 4.18
N THR A 350 28.11 -30.08 5.44
CA THR A 350 27.49 -31.01 6.39
C THR A 350 26.09 -30.54 6.77
N ILE A 351 25.25 -31.40 7.32
CA ILE A 351 24.08 -31.04 8.13
C ILE A 351 24.19 -31.90 9.39
N GLY A 352 24.33 -31.29 10.57
CA GLY A 352 24.76 -32.01 11.77
C GLY A 352 26.05 -32.80 11.52
N GLU A 353 26.01 -34.12 11.72
CA GLU A 353 27.16 -35.03 11.52
C GLU A 353 27.21 -35.70 10.12
N TYR A 354 26.33 -35.29 9.20
CA TYR A 354 26.14 -35.95 7.91
C TYR A 354 26.73 -35.14 6.75
N ALA A 355 27.49 -35.81 5.88
CA ALA A 355 28.02 -35.20 4.66
C ALA A 355 26.93 -35.02 3.59
N ILE A 356 26.90 -33.86 2.95
CA ILE A 356 26.03 -33.55 1.82
C ILE A 356 26.89 -33.06 0.66
N GLU A 357 26.79 -33.73 -0.49
CA GLU A 357 27.55 -33.37 -1.69
C GLU A 357 26.98 -32.10 -2.34
N ALA A 358 27.85 -31.37 -3.05
CA ALA A 358 27.43 -30.21 -3.84
C ALA A 358 26.31 -30.61 -4.83
N GLY A 359 25.22 -29.85 -4.83
CA GLY A 359 24.03 -30.10 -5.60
C GLY A 359 23.13 -31.23 -5.07
N GLN A 360 23.49 -31.96 -4.01
CA GLN A 360 22.63 -33.03 -3.49
C GLN A 360 21.32 -32.47 -2.93
N GLY A 361 20.19 -33.04 -3.35
CA GLY A 361 18.86 -32.62 -2.93
C GLY A 361 18.48 -33.12 -1.53
N VAL A 362 17.97 -32.21 -0.72
CA VAL A 362 17.47 -32.45 0.64
C VAL A 362 16.03 -31.94 0.73
N ALA A 363 15.10 -32.83 1.05
CA ALA A 363 13.69 -32.52 1.20
C ALA A 363 13.34 -32.39 2.69
N VAL A 364 12.68 -31.29 3.07
CA VAL A 364 12.16 -31.08 4.41
C VAL A 364 10.75 -31.68 4.48
N LEU A 365 10.52 -32.67 5.35
CA LEU A 365 9.24 -33.36 5.49
C LEU A 365 8.35 -32.66 6.51
N LEU A 366 7.45 -31.81 6.04
CA LEU A 366 6.67 -30.89 6.88
C LEU A 366 5.72 -31.59 7.88
N PRO A 367 4.94 -32.64 7.50
CA PRO A 367 4.04 -33.30 8.44
C PRO A 367 4.72 -33.94 9.64
N THR A 368 6.00 -34.31 9.51
CA THR A 368 6.81 -34.85 10.62
C THR A 368 7.50 -33.71 11.38
N LEU A 369 8.04 -32.71 10.69
CA LEU A 369 8.67 -31.53 11.30
C LEU A 369 7.70 -30.75 12.20
N HIS A 370 6.51 -30.42 11.68
CA HIS A 370 5.52 -29.60 12.39
C HIS A 370 4.88 -30.31 13.60
N ARG A 371 5.12 -31.61 13.74
CA ARG A 371 4.67 -32.43 14.88
C ARG A 371 5.85 -33.10 15.60
N HIS A 372 7.05 -32.56 15.41
CA HIS A 372 8.24 -33.13 16.03
C HIS A 372 8.25 -32.86 17.54
N PRO A 373 8.38 -33.88 18.41
CA PRO A 373 8.26 -33.72 19.87
C PRO A 373 9.36 -32.87 20.50
N LYS A 374 10.48 -32.66 19.80
CA LYS A 374 11.55 -31.73 20.22
C LYS A 374 11.12 -30.26 20.20
N ALA A 375 10.17 -29.91 19.35
CA ALA A 375 9.71 -28.54 19.18
C ALA A 375 8.32 -28.27 19.76
N TRP A 376 7.52 -29.32 19.99
CA TRP A 376 6.12 -29.19 20.39
C TRP A 376 5.79 -30.15 21.54
N GLU A 377 5.33 -29.62 22.67
CA GLU A 377 4.74 -30.41 23.74
C GLU A 377 3.38 -30.95 23.29
N ARG A 378 3.08 -32.24 23.46
CA ARG A 378 1.82 -32.87 22.98
C ARG A 378 1.56 -32.61 21.48
N PRO A 379 2.48 -33.00 20.58
CA PRO A 379 2.49 -32.56 19.18
C PRO A 379 1.26 -32.94 18.35
N GLU A 380 0.54 -34.00 18.72
CA GLU A 380 -0.64 -34.49 18.01
C GLU A 380 -1.94 -33.80 18.45
N GLU A 381 -1.92 -33.03 19.54
CA GLU A 381 -3.10 -32.27 19.99
C GLU A 381 -3.25 -30.99 19.18
N PHE A 382 -4.48 -30.71 18.74
CA PHE A 382 -4.85 -29.45 18.11
C PHE A 382 -5.06 -28.40 19.21
N ASP A 383 -4.07 -27.53 19.39
CA ASP A 383 -4.04 -26.52 20.45
C ASP A 383 -3.70 -25.15 19.87
N ILE A 384 -4.73 -24.31 19.75
CA ILE A 384 -4.57 -22.96 19.19
C ILE A 384 -3.85 -22.00 20.12
N ASP A 385 -3.75 -22.30 21.43
CA ASP A 385 -3.10 -21.41 22.38
C ASP A 385 -1.57 -21.46 22.27
N ARG A 386 -1.00 -22.43 21.53
CA ARG A 386 0.41 -22.40 21.07
C ARG A 386 0.75 -21.12 20.31
N TRP A 387 -0.23 -20.56 19.63
CA TRP A 387 -0.07 -19.38 18.80
C TRP A 387 -0.38 -18.07 19.52
N LEU A 388 -0.60 -18.12 20.84
CA LEU A 388 -0.58 -16.91 21.67
C LEU A 388 0.79 -16.21 21.55
N PRO A 389 0.83 -14.87 21.57
CA PRO A 389 2.08 -14.10 21.40
C PRO A 389 3.23 -14.54 22.33
N GLU A 390 2.91 -14.88 23.58
CA GLU A 390 3.84 -15.37 24.59
C GLU A 390 4.43 -16.74 24.24
N ASN A 391 3.61 -17.66 23.73
CA ASN A 391 4.03 -19.03 23.40
C ASN A 391 4.79 -19.08 22.07
N LYS A 392 4.41 -18.24 21.11
CA LYS A 392 5.05 -18.15 19.78
C LYS A 392 6.55 -17.80 19.89
N LYS A 393 6.96 -17.05 20.92
CA LYS A 393 8.37 -16.69 21.18
C LYS A 393 9.23 -17.89 21.58
N GLU A 394 8.63 -18.93 22.13
CA GLU A 394 9.32 -20.15 22.58
C GLU A 394 9.44 -21.19 21.45
N HIS A 395 8.81 -20.96 20.30
CA HIS A 395 8.85 -21.89 19.18
C HIS A 395 10.27 -22.02 18.62
N HIS A 396 10.65 -23.26 18.35
CA HIS A 396 11.92 -23.53 17.68
C HIS A 396 11.94 -22.93 16.26
N PRO A 397 12.95 -22.13 15.88
CA PRO A 397 12.96 -21.35 14.62
C PRO A 397 12.90 -22.20 13.35
N GLY A 398 13.36 -23.46 13.43
CA GLY A 398 13.31 -24.44 12.35
C GLY A 398 12.05 -25.31 12.31
N ALA A 399 11.13 -25.22 13.28
CA ALA A 399 10.07 -26.22 13.47
C ALA A 399 8.77 -25.95 12.70
N TYR A 400 8.61 -24.76 12.12
CA TYR A 400 7.39 -24.34 11.44
C TYR A 400 7.70 -23.62 10.11
N LYS A 401 7.39 -24.28 8.98
CA LYS A 401 7.70 -23.81 7.62
C LYS A 401 6.58 -24.07 6.60
N PRO A 402 5.29 -23.77 6.90
CA PRO A 402 4.17 -24.06 6.00
C PRO A 402 4.23 -23.28 4.68
N PHE A 403 4.92 -22.13 4.66
CA PHE A 403 5.06 -21.27 3.47
C PHE A 403 6.46 -21.35 2.82
N GLY A 404 7.27 -22.34 3.19
CA GLY A 404 8.64 -22.48 2.71
C GLY A 404 9.65 -21.62 3.49
N ASN A 405 10.74 -21.23 2.83
CA ASN A 405 11.88 -20.56 3.46
C ASN A 405 12.54 -19.55 2.51
N GLY A 406 13.08 -18.47 3.10
CA GLY A 406 13.96 -17.54 2.41
C GLY A 406 13.32 -16.65 1.34
N GLU A 407 14.11 -16.18 0.37
CA GLU A 407 13.63 -15.35 -0.75
C GLU A 407 12.61 -16.07 -1.64
N ARG A 408 12.52 -17.40 -1.52
CA ARG A 408 11.56 -18.25 -2.25
C ARG A 408 10.41 -18.74 -1.37
N ALA A 409 10.21 -18.16 -0.18
CA ALA A 409 9.00 -18.33 0.59
C ALA A 409 7.77 -17.84 -0.20
N CYS A 410 6.59 -18.33 0.18
CA CYS A 410 5.35 -18.03 -0.54
C CYS A 410 5.06 -16.52 -0.51
N ILE A 411 5.20 -15.89 -1.69
CA ILE A 411 4.86 -14.48 -1.91
C ILE A 411 3.38 -14.18 -1.61
N GLY A 412 2.49 -15.16 -1.89
CA GLY A 412 1.04 -15.05 -1.68
C GLY A 412 0.57 -15.37 -0.26
N ARG A 413 1.48 -15.50 0.73
CA ARG A 413 1.11 -15.88 2.11
C ARG A 413 0.03 -14.97 2.71
N GLN A 414 0.21 -13.65 2.58
CA GLN A 414 -0.75 -12.68 3.12
C GLN A 414 -2.10 -12.81 2.44
N PHE A 415 -2.12 -12.90 1.11
CA PHE A 415 -3.34 -13.13 0.32
C PHE A 415 -4.10 -14.37 0.80
N ALA A 416 -3.41 -15.51 0.93
CA ALA A 416 -4.02 -16.77 1.33
C ALA A 416 -4.58 -16.73 2.76
N LEU A 417 -3.86 -16.11 3.70
CA LEU A 417 -4.31 -16.00 5.08
C LEU A 417 -5.46 -15.00 5.24
N THR A 418 -5.45 -13.86 4.53
CA THR A 418 -6.57 -12.92 4.51
C THR A 418 -7.83 -13.58 3.94
N GLU A 419 -7.72 -14.28 2.80
CA GLU A 419 -8.83 -15.05 2.23
C GLU A 419 -9.36 -16.10 3.21
N ALA A 420 -8.47 -16.89 3.82
CA ALA A 420 -8.86 -17.95 4.73
C ALA A 420 -9.52 -17.41 6.01
N ARG A 421 -9.02 -16.29 6.57
CA ARG A 421 -9.62 -15.60 7.73
C ARG A 421 -11.04 -15.15 7.39
N LEU A 422 -11.21 -14.45 6.26
CA LEU A 422 -12.49 -13.95 5.79
C LEU A 422 -13.49 -15.08 5.54
N ALA A 423 -13.10 -16.11 4.78
CA ALA A 423 -13.97 -17.21 4.45
C ALA A 423 -14.45 -17.98 5.69
N LEU A 424 -13.53 -18.29 6.62
CA LEU A 424 -13.88 -19.00 7.84
C LEU A 424 -14.78 -18.15 8.75
N ALA A 425 -14.48 -16.85 8.89
CA ALA A 425 -15.32 -15.91 9.64
C ALA A 425 -16.73 -15.82 9.05
N MET A 426 -16.87 -15.70 7.73
CA MET A 426 -18.17 -15.62 7.04
C MET A 426 -18.98 -16.92 7.20
N ILE A 427 -18.34 -18.08 7.08
CA ILE A 427 -18.99 -19.38 7.32
C ILE A 427 -19.51 -19.47 8.75
N LEU A 428 -18.67 -19.17 9.75
CA LEU A 428 -19.03 -19.27 11.17
C LEU A 428 -20.04 -18.20 11.60
N ARG A 429 -20.02 -17.03 10.97
CA ARG A 429 -21.01 -15.99 11.18
C ARG A 429 -22.41 -16.46 10.78
N ARG A 430 -22.52 -17.09 9.60
CA ARG A 430 -23.82 -17.50 9.05
C ARG A 430 -24.32 -18.84 9.56
N PHE A 431 -23.43 -19.82 9.74
CA PHE A 431 -23.82 -21.22 9.89
C PHE A 431 -23.39 -21.88 11.19
N ALA A 432 -24.32 -22.66 11.76
CA ALA A 432 -24.02 -23.75 12.67
C ALA A 432 -23.52 -24.93 11.81
N VAL A 433 -22.25 -25.29 11.94
CA VAL A 433 -21.63 -26.39 11.20
C VAL A 433 -21.73 -27.69 11.99
N SER A 434 -21.94 -28.80 11.29
CA SER A 434 -22.02 -30.13 11.89
C SER A 434 -21.51 -31.20 10.94
N ASP A 435 -20.97 -32.28 11.50
CA ASP A 435 -20.60 -33.48 10.76
C ASP A 435 -21.41 -34.67 11.30
N PRO A 436 -22.55 -35.00 10.67
CA PRO A 436 -23.43 -36.06 11.14
C PRO A 436 -22.80 -37.46 10.97
N GLU A 437 -21.84 -37.62 10.07
CA GLU A 437 -21.22 -38.91 9.75
C GLU A 437 -19.97 -39.20 10.60
N ALA A 438 -19.56 -38.24 11.45
CA ALA A 438 -18.35 -38.32 12.27
C ALA A 438 -17.11 -38.74 11.45
N TYR A 439 -16.94 -38.12 10.28
CA TYR A 439 -15.88 -38.36 9.30
C TYR A 439 -14.51 -38.55 9.96
N LYS A 440 -13.79 -39.60 9.56
CA LYS A 440 -12.40 -39.84 9.98
C LYS A 440 -11.47 -39.38 8.86
N MET A 441 -10.43 -38.63 9.24
CA MET A 441 -9.51 -38.04 8.28
C MET A 441 -8.95 -39.11 7.34
N LYS A 442 -9.18 -38.91 6.05
CA LYS A 442 -8.55 -39.64 4.95
C LYS A 442 -7.87 -38.60 4.07
N ILE A 443 -6.59 -38.79 3.77
CA ILE A 443 -5.85 -37.82 2.99
C ILE A 443 -5.90 -38.22 1.51
N LYS A 444 -6.31 -37.27 0.67
CA LYS A 444 -6.07 -37.32 -0.77
C LYS A 444 -4.79 -36.56 -1.05
N GLN A 445 -3.88 -37.21 -1.76
CA GLN A 445 -2.61 -36.62 -2.14
C GLN A 445 -2.51 -36.42 -3.66
N THR A 446 -2.27 -35.17 -4.06
CA THR A 446 -1.77 -34.79 -5.39
C THR A 446 -0.37 -34.18 -5.21
N LEU A 447 -0.11 -32.98 -5.75
CA LEU A 447 1.01 -32.16 -5.34
C LEU A 447 0.85 -31.68 -3.88
N THR A 448 -0.40 -31.48 -3.45
CA THR A 448 -0.79 -31.03 -2.11
C THR A 448 -1.56 -32.12 -1.36
N LEU A 449 -1.80 -31.91 -0.06
CA LEU A 449 -2.65 -32.74 0.79
C LEU A 449 -3.99 -32.05 1.02
N LYS A 450 -5.08 -32.83 0.98
CA LYS A 450 -6.42 -32.38 1.39
C LYS A 450 -7.28 -33.53 1.94
N PRO A 451 -8.36 -33.24 2.67
CA PRO A 451 -9.32 -34.28 3.07
C PRO A 451 -9.99 -34.95 1.86
N ASP A 452 -10.12 -36.27 1.88
CA ASP A 452 -10.77 -37.07 0.84
C ASP A 452 -12.22 -37.37 1.20
N GLY A 453 -13.16 -36.87 0.40
CA GLY A 453 -14.59 -37.11 0.59
C GLY A 453 -15.14 -36.54 1.91
N PHE A 454 -14.52 -35.50 2.46
CA PHE A 454 -15.01 -34.82 3.65
C PHE A 454 -16.26 -33.99 3.30
N THR A 455 -17.36 -34.29 3.99
CA THR A 455 -18.61 -33.55 3.89
C THR A 455 -19.01 -32.98 5.24
N LEU A 456 -19.78 -31.88 5.22
CA LEU A 456 -20.43 -31.34 6.41
C LEU A 456 -21.85 -30.90 6.09
N ARG A 457 -22.68 -30.72 7.13
CA ARG A 457 -23.99 -30.08 7.02
C ARG A 457 -23.97 -28.74 7.73
N VAL A 458 -24.60 -27.76 7.10
CA VAL A 458 -24.84 -26.44 7.69
C VAL A 458 -26.31 -26.22 7.99
N ARG A 459 -26.56 -25.36 8.97
CA ARG A 459 -27.83 -24.69 9.22
C ARG A 459 -27.58 -23.24 9.56
N GLU A 460 -28.36 -22.31 9.03
CA GLU A 460 -28.28 -20.91 9.42
C GLU A 460 -28.48 -20.74 10.93
N ARG A 461 -27.61 -19.94 11.55
CA ARG A 461 -27.65 -19.61 12.98
C ARG A 461 -28.82 -18.68 13.25
N ARG A 462 -29.63 -19.05 14.24
CA ARG A 462 -30.76 -18.24 14.73
C ARG A 462 -30.25 -17.06 15.55
N ALA A 463 -31.06 -16.02 15.68
CA ALA A 463 -30.67 -14.81 16.41
C ALA A 463 -30.21 -15.06 17.86
N HIS A 464 -30.81 -16.03 18.58
CA HIS A 464 -30.39 -16.39 19.95
C HIS A 464 -29.09 -17.21 20.01
N GLU A 465 -28.63 -17.73 18.87
CA GLU A 465 -27.37 -18.47 18.76
C GLU A 465 -26.20 -17.53 18.42
N ARG A 466 -26.48 -16.28 18.05
CA ARG A 466 -25.48 -15.21 17.83
C ARG A 466 -25.42 -14.37 19.10
N ALA A 467 -24.26 -14.29 19.74
CA ALA A 467 -24.11 -13.46 20.93
C ALA A 467 -24.43 -11.99 20.59
N ALA A 468 -25.25 -11.32 21.41
CA ALA A 468 -25.46 -9.89 21.32
C ALA A 468 -24.27 -9.22 22.04
N ALA A 469 -23.33 -8.67 21.27
CA ALA A 469 -22.20 -7.98 21.86
C ALA A 469 -22.70 -6.74 22.64
N VAL A 470 -22.48 -6.77 23.96
CA VAL A 470 -22.39 -5.55 24.78
C VAL A 470 -21.10 -4.87 24.33
N VAL A 471 -21.23 -3.70 23.71
CA VAL A 471 -20.10 -2.83 23.42
C VAL A 471 -19.53 -2.40 24.77
N VAL A 472 -18.46 -3.05 25.20
CA VAL A 472 -17.64 -2.55 26.30
C VAL A 472 -16.82 -1.41 25.69
N ALA A 473 -17.14 -0.19 26.13
CA ALA A 473 -16.32 0.97 25.84
C ALA A 473 -14.94 0.71 26.46
N ASP A 474 -13.89 0.66 25.63
CA ASP A 474 -12.54 0.73 26.16
C ASP A 474 -12.35 2.10 26.81
N GLU A 475 -11.84 2.09 28.04
CA GLU A 475 -11.49 3.28 28.79
C GLU A 475 -10.30 3.96 28.09
N GLU A 476 -10.57 4.96 27.27
CA GLU A 476 -9.53 5.82 26.71
C GLU A 476 -8.90 6.67 27.82
N SER A 477 -7.61 6.44 28.04
CA SER A 477 -6.75 7.30 28.84
C SER A 477 -6.71 8.71 28.25
N GLU A 478 -7.06 9.71 29.07
CA GLU A 478 -6.92 11.14 28.76
C GLU A 478 -5.50 11.44 28.23
N GLN A 479 -5.41 11.85 26.96
CA GLN A 479 -4.14 12.28 26.37
C GLN A 479 -3.81 13.70 26.86
N HIS A 480 -2.65 13.84 27.51
CA HIS A 480 -2.13 15.12 27.98
C HIS A 480 -1.61 15.96 26.80
N ASP A 481 -2.04 17.21 26.71
CA ASP A 481 -1.51 18.20 25.74
C ASP A 481 -0.05 18.56 26.08
N LEU A 482 0.86 18.23 25.15
CA LEU A 482 2.29 18.55 25.21
C LEU A 482 2.57 19.93 24.60
N ALA A 483 3.32 20.77 25.29
CA ALA A 483 3.80 22.07 24.81
C ALA A 483 5.31 22.17 24.97
N VAL A 484 6.08 22.17 23.88
CA VAL A 484 7.54 22.36 23.92
C VAL A 484 7.92 23.50 22.98
N THR A 485 8.95 24.30 23.30
CA THR A 485 9.44 25.38 22.43
C THR A 485 10.92 25.20 22.12
N GLY A 486 11.26 25.15 20.82
CA GLY A 486 12.64 25.26 20.34
C GLY A 486 13.52 24.00 20.44
N VAL A 487 12.95 22.83 20.75
CA VAL A 487 13.70 21.56 20.77
C VAL A 487 13.78 20.97 19.35
N PRO A 488 14.99 20.69 18.81
CA PRO A 488 15.15 20.04 17.51
C PRO A 488 14.59 18.60 17.52
N LEU A 489 13.81 18.24 16.50
CA LEU A 489 13.30 16.88 16.30
C LEU A 489 13.45 16.45 14.84
N THR A 490 14.26 15.44 14.58
CA THR A 490 14.39 14.83 13.25
C THR A 490 13.56 13.56 13.19
N VAL A 491 12.70 13.42 12.19
CA VAL A 491 12.01 12.18 11.84
C VAL A 491 12.67 11.60 10.59
N ALA A 492 13.27 10.42 10.69
CA ALA A 492 13.87 9.70 9.58
C ALA A 492 13.08 8.42 9.27
N TYR A 493 12.96 8.04 8.00
CA TYR A 493 12.25 6.81 7.63
C TYR A 493 12.96 5.92 6.61
N GLY A 494 12.69 4.61 6.71
CA GLY A 494 13.04 3.59 5.72
C GLY A 494 11.81 2.85 5.23
N SER A 495 11.48 2.96 3.95
CA SER A 495 10.23 2.45 3.37
C SER A 495 10.38 2.05 1.89
N ASN A 496 10.02 0.81 1.53
CA ASN A 496 9.89 0.40 0.12
C ASN A 496 8.48 0.60 -0.43
N LEU A 497 7.46 0.47 0.42
CA LEU A 497 6.06 0.37 0.01
C LEU A 497 5.18 1.52 0.56
N GLY A 498 5.78 2.55 1.14
CA GLY A 498 5.10 3.78 1.56
C GLY A 498 4.65 3.82 3.03
N THR A 499 4.24 2.70 3.65
CA THR A 499 3.64 2.69 5.00
C THR A 499 4.47 3.39 6.08
N ALA A 500 5.78 3.10 6.17
CA ALA A 500 6.65 3.74 7.16
C ALA A 500 6.89 5.24 6.85
N ALA A 501 6.80 5.64 5.58
CA ALA A 501 6.89 7.04 5.17
C ALA A 501 5.64 7.82 5.62
N ASP A 502 4.46 7.28 5.36
CA ASP A 502 3.18 7.90 5.77
C ASP A 502 3.10 8.11 7.29
N ILE A 503 3.56 7.13 8.08
CA ILE A 503 3.61 7.26 9.55
C ILE A 503 4.62 8.34 9.97
N ALA A 504 5.81 8.36 9.36
CA ALA A 504 6.82 9.37 9.64
C ALA A 504 6.34 10.79 9.30
N GLU A 505 5.62 10.96 8.19
CA GLU A 505 4.99 12.23 7.81
C GLU A 505 3.99 12.69 8.88
N ARG A 506 3.09 11.81 9.34
CA ARG A 506 2.12 12.13 10.40
C ARG A 506 2.78 12.49 11.73
N LEU A 507 3.84 11.78 12.12
CA LEU A 507 4.61 12.07 13.32
C LEU A 507 5.31 13.43 13.23
N ALA A 508 5.92 13.73 12.08
CA ALA A 508 6.56 15.01 11.81
C ALA A 508 5.55 16.17 11.85
N GLU A 509 4.36 15.99 11.26
CA GLU A 509 3.29 16.97 11.34
C GLU A 509 2.84 17.21 12.79
N ARG A 510 2.66 16.14 13.59
CA ARG A 510 2.24 16.26 15.00
C ARG A 510 3.33 16.90 15.87
N ALA A 511 4.61 16.58 15.64
CA ALA A 511 5.75 17.21 16.30
C ALA A 511 5.85 18.71 16.00
N GLY A 512 5.62 19.07 14.73
CA GLY A 512 5.51 20.47 14.33
C GLY A 512 4.38 21.19 15.08
N ARG A 513 3.22 20.55 15.25
CA ARG A 513 2.09 21.11 16.03
C ARG A 513 2.39 21.24 17.52
N ALA A 514 3.20 20.35 18.10
CA ALA A 514 3.60 20.38 19.52
C ALA A 514 4.76 21.36 19.84
N GLY A 515 5.32 22.02 18.81
CA GLY A 515 6.31 23.10 18.94
C GLY A 515 7.78 22.70 18.82
N PHE A 516 8.07 21.48 18.33
CA PHE A 516 9.42 21.03 18.01
C PHE A 516 9.93 21.62 16.68
N ALA A 517 11.22 21.95 16.59
CA ALA A 517 11.88 22.32 15.33
C ALA A 517 12.09 21.06 14.47
N THR A 518 11.07 20.73 13.66
CA THR A 518 10.94 19.40 13.05
C THR A 518 11.59 19.30 11.66
N THR A 519 12.33 18.23 11.41
CA THR A 519 12.92 17.89 10.10
C THR A 519 12.47 16.48 9.69
N LEU A 520 11.99 16.28 8.45
CA LEU A 520 11.64 14.96 7.91
C LEU A 520 12.63 14.55 6.82
N THR A 521 13.17 13.33 6.87
CA THR A 521 14.14 12.82 5.88
C THR A 521 14.06 11.30 5.71
N THR A 522 14.73 10.74 4.71
CA THR A 522 14.96 9.29 4.60
C THR A 522 16.18 8.87 5.43
N LEU A 523 16.30 7.60 5.78
CA LEU A 523 17.49 7.10 6.50
C LEU A 523 18.78 7.27 5.69
N ASP A 524 18.74 7.11 4.37
CA ASP A 524 19.93 7.29 3.52
C ASP A 524 20.36 8.77 3.34
N ALA A 525 19.42 9.70 3.54
CA ALA A 525 19.67 11.14 3.54
C ALA A 525 19.77 11.72 4.96
N LEU A 526 19.77 10.87 5.99
CA LEU A 526 19.92 11.32 7.37
C LEU A 526 21.35 11.79 7.61
N GLU A 527 21.49 13.08 7.89
CA GLU A 527 22.66 13.63 8.56
C GLU A 527 22.37 13.58 10.08
N PRO A 528 23.01 12.69 10.85
CA PRO A 528 22.65 12.48 12.25
C PRO A 528 22.86 13.75 13.08
N PRO A 529 21.87 14.18 13.89
CA PRO A 529 21.99 15.39 14.70
C PRO A 529 23.01 15.19 15.83
N SER A 530 23.66 16.26 16.28
CA SER A 530 24.56 16.25 17.44
C SER A 530 23.83 16.33 18.78
N ASP A 531 22.62 16.90 18.79
CA ASP A 531 21.75 17.08 19.95
C ASP A 531 20.25 17.06 19.55
N GLY A 532 19.37 16.87 20.53
CA GLY A 532 17.91 16.91 20.31
C GLY A 532 17.27 15.52 20.14
N LEU A 533 16.16 15.44 19.41
CA LEU A 533 15.35 14.23 19.26
C LEU A 533 15.51 13.62 17.87
N LEU A 534 15.67 12.30 17.80
CA LEU A 534 15.65 11.52 16.56
C LEU A 534 14.55 10.45 16.67
N VAL A 535 13.56 10.54 15.79
CA VAL A 535 12.51 9.54 15.62
C VAL A 535 12.78 8.77 14.33
N VAL A 536 12.88 7.44 14.40
CA VAL A 536 13.09 6.59 13.23
C VAL A 536 11.87 5.70 13.00
N VAL A 537 11.30 5.76 11.80
CA VAL A 537 10.24 4.83 11.37
C VAL A 537 10.76 3.95 10.23
N ALA A 538 11.01 2.68 10.50
CA ALA A 538 11.65 1.80 9.53
C ALA A 538 10.82 0.54 9.30
N SER A 539 10.72 0.12 8.05
CA SER A 539 10.24 -1.22 7.70
C SER A 539 11.38 -2.20 7.47
N SER A 540 11.14 -3.51 7.55
CA SER A 540 12.12 -4.53 7.17
C SER A 540 11.60 -5.38 6.04
N TYR A 541 12.49 -5.76 5.12
CA TYR A 541 12.13 -6.60 3.98
C TYR A 541 13.11 -7.76 3.84
N ASN A 542 12.67 -9.00 4.10
CA ASN A 542 13.54 -10.19 4.18
C ASN A 542 14.77 -9.98 5.08
N GLY A 543 14.60 -9.24 6.18
CA GLY A 543 15.68 -8.87 7.10
C GLY A 543 16.65 -7.81 6.58
N LYS A 544 16.51 -7.36 5.34
CA LYS A 544 17.29 -6.26 4.74
C LYS A 544 16.65 -4.91 5.03
N ALA A 545 17.47 -3.86 4.92
CA ALA A 545 17.02 -2.48 4.93
C ALA A 545 16.19 -2.14 3.69
N PRO A 546 15.20 -1.24 3.83
CA PRO A 546 14.54 -0.60 2.70
C PRO A 546 15.53 0.08 1.75
N ASP A 547 15.15 0.25 0.48
CA ASP A 547 16.00 0.80 -0.59
C ASP A 547 16.50 2.21 -0.27
N ASN A 548 15.68 3.02 0.41
CA ASN A 548 16.04 4.35 0.91
C ASN A 548 16.70 4.35 2.31
N ALA A 549 17.19 3.20 2.74
CA ALA A 549 17.90 2.98 4.01
C ALA A 549 19.12 2.04 3.86
N GLN A 550 19.47 1.61 2.64
CA GLN A 550 20.58 0.66 2.41
C GLN A 550 21.94 1.30 2.68
N ARG A 551 22.12 2.58 2.30
CA ARG A 551 23.36 3.31 2.58
C ARG A 551 23.56 3.46 4.09
N PHE A 552 22.50 3.76 4.84
CA PHE A 552 22.52 3.80 6.30
C PHE A 552 22.86 2.44 6.92
N ASP A 553 22.26 1.34 6.43
CA ASP A 553 22.56 -0.01 6.92
C ASP A 553 24.02 -0.41 6.66
N ALA A 554 24.61 0.07 5.57
CA ALA A 554 26.00 -0.21 5.19
C ALA A 554 27.07 0.60 5.96
N LEU A 555 26.69 1.66 6.69
CA LEU A 555 27.66 2.44 7.49
C LEU A 555 28.21 1.59 8.64
N GLU A 556 29.54 1.48 8.73
CA GLU A 556 30.21 0.74 9.83
C GLU A 556 30.20 1.53 11.14
N GLU A 557 30.39 2.85 11.07
CA GLU A 557 30.40 3.75 12.23
C GLU A 557 29.51 4.98 11.96
N LEU A 558 28.82 5.43 13.02
CA LEU A 558 28.05 6.67 13.04
C LEU A 558 28.83 7.73 13.87
N PRO A 559 28.59 9.04 13.62
CA PRO A 559 29.13 10.08 14.49
C PRO A 559 28.61 9.94 15.93
N ASP A 560 29.27 10.60 16.89
CA ASP A 560 28.84 10.61 18.30
C ASP A 560 27.45 11.21 18.46
N LEU A 561 26.52 10.42 19.00
CA LEU A 561 25.11 10.78 19.25
C LEU A 561 24.78 10.87 20.74
N SER A 562 25.76 11.01 21.63
CA SER A 562 25.56 11.08 23.08
C SER A 562 24.60 12.19 23.56
N GLY A 563 24.39 13.23 22.73
CA GLY A 563 23.41 14.31 22.97
C GLY A 563 22.00 14.05 22.42
N VAL A 564 21.73 12.90 21.79
CA VAL A 564 20.48 12.63 21.05
C VAL A 564 19.55 11.71 21.83
N ARG A 565 18.28 12.10 21.94
CA ARG A 565 17.18 11.26 22.45
C ARG A 565 16.50 10.52 21.30
N LEU A 566 16.44 9.20 21.39
CA LEU A 566 16.04 8.31 20.29
C LEU A 566 14.67 7.67 20.53
N ALA A 567 13.81 7.67 19.52
CA ALA A 567 12.61 6.84 19.45
C ALA A 567 12.59 6.06 18.14
N VAL A 568 12.28 4.76 18.17
CA VAL A 568 12.24 3.93 16.96
C VAL A 568 10.92 3.17 16.90
N LEU A 569 10.20 3.30 15.78
CA LEU A 569 9.05 2.47 15.43
C LEU A 569 9.41 1.57 14.26
N GLY A 570 9.36 0.27 14.50
CA GLY A 570 9.57 -0.71 13.45
C GLY A 570 8.25 -1.22 12.88
N CYS A 571 8.10 -1.12 11.56
CA CYS A 571 7.00 -1.69 10.80
C CYS A 571 7.42 -3.07 10.28
N GLY A 572 6.86 -4.13 10.84
CA GLY A 572 7.22 -5.50 10.52
C GLY A 572 6.00 -6.35 10.25
N ASN A 573 6.24 -7.63 9.95
CA ASN A 573 5.19 -8.62 9.87
C ASN A 573 5.68 -9.90 10.57
N SER A 574 5.05 -10.29 11.68
CA SER A 574 5.51 -11.40 12.56
C SER A 574 5.36 -12.77 11.92
N GLN A 575 4.79 -12.82 10.72
CA GLN A 575 4.80 -13.99 9.88
C GLN A 575 6.22 -14.30 9.36
N TRP A 576 7.10 -13.32 9.22
CA TRP A 576 8.45 -13.51 8.70
C TRP A 576 9.46 -13.81 9.84
N PRO A 577 10.39 -14.78 9.67
CA PRO A 577 11.43 -15.04 10.67
C PRO A 577 12.30 -13.81 10.97
N THR A 578 12.44 -12.93 9.98
CA THR A 578 13.19 -11.67 10.05
C THR A 578 12.34 -10.53 10.60
N TYR A 579 11.35 -10.84 11.45
CA TYR A 579 10.44 -9.84 12.02
C TYR A 579 11.23 -8.77 12.76
N GLN A 580 11.02 -7.51 12.37
CA GLN A 580 11.68 -6.33 12.95
C GLN A 580 13.22 -6.29 12.79
N ASP A 581 13.82 -7.12 11.93
CA ASP A 581 15.28 -7.26 11.85
C ASP A 581 16.03 -5.96 11.52
N PHE A 582 15.67 -5.29 10.43
CA PHE A 582 16.31 -4.00 10.11
C PHE A 582 15.99 -2.91 11.15
N PRO A 583 14.74 -2.69 11.58
CA PRO A 583 14.43 -1.74 12.66
C PRO A 583 15.21 -2.00 13.96
N ARG A 584 15.43 -3.27 14.31
CA ARG A 584 16.23 -3.67 15.47
C ARG A 584 17.70 -3.30 15.26
N ARG A 585 18.30 -3.65 14.11
CA ARG A 585 19.68 -3.26 13.78
C ARG A 585 19.87 -1.74 13.72
N ALA A 586 18.92 -1.01 13.15
CA ALA A 586 18.95 0.45 13.08
C ALA A 586 18.94 1.07 14.48
N ALA A 587 18.06 0.58 15.37
CA ALA A 587 18.01 1.01 16.76
C ALA A 587 19.30 0.69 17.53
N GLU A 588 19.83 -0.53 17.38
CA GLU A 588 21.10 -0.94 17.99
C GLU A 588 22.28 -0.10 17.50
N LYS A 589 22.35 0.18 16.19
CA LYS A 589 23.41 1.02 15.61
C LYS A 589 23.36 2.45 16.15
N LEU A 590 22.18 3.05 16.24
CA LEU A 590 21.99 4.40 16.79
C LEU A 590 22.33 4.46 18.28
N ALA A 591 21.94 3.44 19.06
CA ALA A 591 22.28 3.34 20.47
C ALA A 591 23.78 3.13 20.71
N ALA A 592 24.44 2.30 19.89
CA ALA A 592 25.89 2.07 19.96
C ALA A 592 26.70 3.35 19.65
N ALA A 593 26.15 4.25 18.84
CA ALA A 593 26.72 5.57 18.55
C ALA A 593 26.53 6.60 19.69
N GLY A 594 25.80 6.25 20.75
CA GLY A 594 25.61 7.08 21.95
C GLY A 594 24.18 7.60 22.15
N ALA A 595 23.26 7.41 21.20
CA ALA A 595 21.90 7.92 21.33
C ALA A 595 21.14 7.25 22.49
N VAL A 596 20.40 8.03 23.27
CA VAL A 596 19.71 7.57 24.48
C VAL A 596 18.22 7.35 24.19
N PRO A 597 17.68 6.12 24.32
CA PRO A 597 16.27 5.85 24.06
C PRO A 597 15.33 6.69 24.95
N LEU A 598 14.34 7.32 24.32
CA LEU A 598 13.25 8.05 24.98
C LEU A 598 12.10 7.12 25.37
N VAL A 599 11.71 6.24 24.45
CA VAL A 599 10.71 5.19 24.66
C VAL A 599 11.26 3.84 24.18
N GLY A 600 10.64 2.75 24.65
CA GLY A 600 10.89 1.44 24.10
C GLY A 600 10.65 1.42 22.58
N ARG A 601 11.44 0.63 21.85
CA ARG A 601 11.24 0.44 20.40
C ARG A 601 9.84 -0.11 20.15
N GLY A 602 9.08 0.56 19.29
CA GLY A 602 7.76 0.12 18.86
C GLY A 602 7.86 -1.00 17.83
N GLU A 603 6.89 -1.90 17.87
CA GLU A 603 6.75 -3.00 16.92
C GLU A 603 5.33 -3.02 16.39
N ALA A 604 5.12 -2.44 15.21
CA ALA A 604 3.84 -2.54 14.52
C ALA A 604 3.81 -3.80 13.65
N ASP A 605 2.84 -4.68 13.87
CA ASP A 605 2.72 -5.95 13.17
C ASP A 605 1.62 -5.93 12.10
N ALA A 606 2.02 -5.99 10.82
CA ALA A 606 1.09 -6.02 9.69
C ALA A 606 0.18 -7.27 9.67
N ASP A 607 0.53 -8.32 10.43
CA ASP A 607 -0.31 -9.51 10.60
C ASP A 607 -1.42 -9.37 11.67
N GLY A 608 -1.27 -8.40 12.57
CA GLY A 608 -2.17 -8.10 13.68
C GLY A 608 -2.86 -6.74 13.56
N ASP A 609 -3.16 -6.08 14.68
CA ASP A 609 -3.72 -4.72 14.70
C ASP A 609 -2.63 -3.67 14.48
N PHE A 610 -2.10 -3.64 13.27
CA PHE A 610 -1.02 -2.72 12.87
C PHE A 610 -1.33 -1.26 13.24
N ASP A 611 -2.56 -0.81 12.96
CA ASP A 611 -2.99 0.56 13.24
C ASP A 611 -3.10 0.81 14.76
N GLY A 612 -3.57 -0.18 15.52
CA GLY A 612 -3.56 -0.18 16.98
C GLY A 612 -2.15 -0.10 17.56
N ASP A 613 -1.20 -0.91 17.06
CA ASP A 613 0.20 -0.91 17.51
C ASP A 613 0.87 0.44 17.26
N VAL A 614 0.69 1.00 16.05
CA VAL A 614 1.18 2.34 15.69
C VAL A 614 0.57 3.38 16.62
N THR A 615 -0.74 3.30 16.89
CA THR A 615 -1.44 4.24 17.76
C THR A 615 -0.94 4.16 19.20
N ALA A 616 -0.83 2.95 19.76
CA ALA A 616 -0.35 2.72 21.12
C ALA A 616 1.08 3.23 21.32
N TRP A 617 1.99 2.89 20.40
CA TRP A 617 3.37 3.37 20.45
C TRP A 617 3.45 4.89 20.30
N THR A 618 2.69 5.46 19.37
CA THR A 618 2.66 6.91 19.16
C THR A 618 2.16 7.62 20.42
N SER A 619 1.11 7.12 21.08
CA SER A 619 0.64 7.64 22.37
C SER A 619 1.72 7.58 23.45
N GLY A 620 2.45 6.46 23.55
CA GLY A 620 3.57 6.31 24.48
C GLY A 620 4.72 7.28 24.21
N LEU A 621 5.07 7.51 22.94
CA LEU A 621 6.04 8.53 22.53
C LEU A 621 5.62 9.93 23.02
N TRP A 622 4.37 10.31 22.79
CA TRP A 622 3.87 11.63 23.21
C TRP A 622 3.82 11.78 24.73
N ALA A 623 3.47 10.73 25.47
CA ALA A 623 3.49 10.73 26.93
C ALA A 623 4.92 10.91 27.49
N ALA A 624 5.92 10.24 26.93
CA ALA A 624 7.32 10.38 27.35
C ALA A 624 7.88 11.77 27.02
N LEU A 625 7.53 12.32 25.85
CA LEU A 625 7.83 13.72 25.54
C LEU A 625 7.15 14.67 26.55
N ALA A 626 5.94 14.35 27.02
CA ALA A 626 5.25 15.14 28.04
C ALA A 626 5.92 15.09 29.39
N GLU A 627 6.36 13.93 29.84
CA GLU A 627 7.10 13.80 31.08
C GLU A 627 8.45 14.55 31.04
N GLU A 628 9.18 14.41 29.93
CA GLU A 628 10.52 15.00 29.80
C GLU A 628 10.52 16.52 29.68
N TYR A 629 9.48 17.08 29.05
CA TYR A 629 9.42 18.51 28.74
C TYR A 629 8.31 19.28 29.49
N SER A 630 7.42 18.63 30.28
CA SER A 630 6.33 19.28 31.04
C SER A 630 6.50 19.34 32.57
N ALA A 631 7.71 19.14 33.11
CA ALA A 631 7.96 19.33 34.55
C ALA A 631 8.03 20.82 34.97
N SER A 632 6.98 21.60 34.66
CA SER A 632 6.70 22.86 35.34
C SER A 632 5.22 23.25 35.23
N ALA A 633 4.54 23.18 36.38
CA ALA A 633 3.46 24.04 36.88
C ALA A 633 2.09 23.40 37.19
N ASP A 634 1.66 23.74 38.41
CA ASP A 634 0.42 23.45 39.12
C ASP A 634 -0.88 23.99 38.48
N SER A 635 -1.95 23.36 38.95
CA SER A 635 -3.30 23.89 39.26
C SER A 635 -4.42 23.73 38.23
N ALA A 636 -5.40 22.93 38.67
CA ALA A 636 -6.73 22.81 38.11
C ALA A 636 -7.53 24.13 38.25
N GLY A 637 -7.94 24.67 37.11
CA GLY A 637 -8.87 25.79 36.93
C GLY A 637 -9.26 25.87 35.44
N PRO A 638 -10.35 26.58 35.06
CA PRO A 638 -10.75 26.66 33.66
C PRO A 638 -9.62 27.29 32.83
N ARG A 639 -9.26 26.62 31.72
CA ARG A 639 -8.08 26.89 30.88
C ARG A 639 -7.97 28.34 30.38
N TYR A 640 -9.09 29.07 30.31
CA TYR A 640 -9.18 30.41 29.72
C TYR A 640 -9.65 31.47 30.74
N ALA A 641 -8.92 32.58 30.85
CA ALA A 641 -9.38 33.81 31.51
C ALA A 641 -9.23 35.03 30.56
N MET A 642 -10.32 35.78 30.41
CA MET A 642 -10.54 36.78 29.36
C MET A 642 -10.33 38.21 29.86
N GLU A 643 -9.68 39.05 29.05
CA GLU A 643 -9.48 40.49 29.28
C GLU A 643 -9.32 41.22 27.94
N VAL A 644 -9.82 42.46 27.85
CA VAL A 644 -10.07 43.21 26.59
C VAL A 644 -8.99 44.27 26.33
N LEU A 645 -8.41 44.31 25.12
CA LEU A 645 -7.44 45.31 24.64
C LEU A 645 -7.66 45.60 23.13
N SER A 646 -6.98 46.62 22.57
CA SER A 646 -7.28 47.23 21.25
C SER A 646 -6.46 46.72 20.05
N GLU A 647 -7.08 46.86 18.87
CA GLU A 647 -6.77 46.26 17.56
C GLU A 647 -5.42 46.64 16.89
N ALA A 648 -4.75 47.71 17.34
CA ALA A 648 -3.59 48.27 16.64
C ALA A 648 -2.23 47.59 16.93
N GLU A 649 -2.16 46.67 17.90
CA GLU A 649 -0.89 46.18 18.47
C GLU A 649 -0.52 44.73 18.08
N VAL A 650 -1.39 44.00 17.37
CA VAL A 650 -1.37 42.50 17.41
C VAL A 650 -0.86 41.81 16.13
N ARG A 651 -0.88 42.48 14.97
CA ARG A 651 -0.86 41.76 13.67
C ARG A 651 0.48 41.15 13.20
N PRO A 652 1.67 41.69 13.48
CA PRO A 652 2.91 41.13 12.91
C PRO A 652 3.47 39.87 13.62
N ALA A 653 2.96 39.50 14.79
CA ALA A 653 3.63 38.53 15.66
C ALA A 653 3.22 37.05 15.49
N VAL A 654 2.16 36.73 14.72
CA VAL A 654 1.45 35.44 14.88
C VAL A 654 1.37 34.54 13.62
N VAL A 655 1.55 35.07 12.39
CA VAL A 655 1.19 34.31 11.16
C VAL A 655 2.26 33.28 10.73
N SER A 656 3.55 33.61 10.83
CA SER A 656 4.73 32.73 10.62
C SER A 656 5.98 33.61 10.49
N GLU A 657 7.12 33.24 11.08
CA GLU A 657 8.39 33.99 10.94
C GLU A 657 8.89 34.07 9.48
N ARG A 658 8.44 33.16 8.60
CA ARG A 658 8.85 33.12 7.18
C ARG A 658 7.89 33.85 6.24
N ALA A 659 6.69 34.20 6.70
CA ALA A 659 5.68 34.83 5.85
C ALA A 659 6.01 36.31 5.64
N VAL A 660 6.02 36.72 4.38
CA VAL A 660 6.26 38.10 3.97
C VAL A 660 5.01 38.69 3.31
N PRO A 661 4.78 40.01 3.39
CA PRO A 661 3.65 40.65 2.71
C PRO A 661 3.93 40.76 1.21
N LEU A 662 2.97 40.35 0.38
CA LEU A 662 2.97 40.53 -1.06
C LEU A 662 1.85 41.50 -1.45
N THR A 663 2.18 42.58 -2.15
CA THR A 663 1.20 43.60 -2.56
C THR A 663 0.70 43.31 -3.97
N VAL A 664 -0.61 43.12 -4.14
CA VAL A 664 -1.23 42.92 -5.46
C VAL A 664 -1.02 44.17 -6.32
N VAL A 665 -0.42 43.98 -7.48
CA VAL A 665 -0.17 45.01 -8.51
C VAL A 665 -1.26 44.95 -9.57
N SER A 666 -1.61 43.74 -10.03
CA SER A 666 -2.74 43.51 -10.94
C SER A 666 -3.39 42.16 -10.66
N ASN A 667 -4.67 42.05 -10.96
CA ASN A 667 -5.47 40.83 -10.87
C ASN A 667 -6.45 40.81 -12.04
N GLU A 668 -6.15 40.02 -13.06
CA GLU A 668 -6.82 40.04 -14.36
C GLU A 668 -7.50 38.70 -14.64
N GLU A 669 -8.73 38.75 -15.16
CA GLU A 669 -9.46 37.55 -15.61
C GLU A 669 -8.89 37.08 -16.97
N LEU A 670 -8.49 35.82 -17.02
CA LEU A 670 -7.97 35.16 -18.22
C LEU A 670 -9.02 34.33 -18.95
N THR A 671 -10.24 34.22 -18.39
CA THR A 671 -11.34 33.51 -19.04
C THR A 671 -12.37 34.44 -19.67
N GLY A 672 -12.91 34.06 -20.83
CA GLY A 672 -14.01 34.71 -21.53
C GLY A 672 -15.37 34.12 -21.17
N ASP A 673 -16.47 34.69 -21.67
CA ASP A 673 -17.82 34.14 -21.48
C ASP A 673 -17.99 32.85 -22.28
N PRO A 674 -18.27 31.70 -21.64
CA PRO A 674 -18.45 30.43 -22.35
C PRO A 674 -19.81 30.31 -23.05
N ALA A 675 -20.77 31.21 -22.78
CA ALA A 675 -22.15 31.07 -23.22
C ALA A 675 -22.26 30.92 -24.76
N GLY A 676 -22.83 29.79 -25.20
CA GLY A 676 -23.07 29.51 -26.61
C GLY A 676 -21.84 29.06 -27.40
N LEU A 677 -20.68 28.89 -26.76
CA LEU A 677 -19.47 28.41 -27.45
C LEU A 677 -19.52 26.90 -27.72
N TRP A 678 -20.05 26.09 -26.79
CA TRP A 678 -20.28 24.66 -26.98
C TRP A 678 -21.41 24.14 -26.06
N ASP A 679 -21.76 22.87 -26.20
CA ASP A 679 -22.74 22.20 -25.33
C ASP A 679 -22.10 21.79 -24.00
N PHE A 680 -22.49 22.45 -22.91
CA PHE A 680 -21.95 22.19 -21.57
C PHE A 680 -22.29 20.80 -21.01
N SER A 681 -23.20 20.04 -21.63
CA SER A 681 -23.39 18.63 -21.30
C SER A 681 -22.22 17.74 -21.74
N VAL A 682 -21.42 18.19 -22.72
CA VAL A 682 -20.20 17.52 -23.16
C VAL A 682 -19.08 17.73 -22.13
N GLU A 683 -18.85 18.99 -21.77
CA GLU A 683 -17.89 19.37 -20.74
C GLU A 683 -18.31 20.71 -20.13
N ALA A 684 -18.35 20.80 -18.79
CA ALA A 684 -18.70 22.04 -18.11
C ALA A 684 -17.64 23.14 -18.37
N PRO A 685 -18.02 24.43 -18.42
CA PRO A 685 -17.08 25.53 -18.60
C PRO A 685 -16.11 25.66 -17.42
N ARG A 686 -14.95 26.30 -17.68
CA ARG A 686 -13.93 26.49 -16.65
C ARG A 686 -14.38 27.67 -15.79
N PRO A 687 -14.34 27.53 -14.46
CA PRO A 687 -14.45 28.69 -13.60
C PRO A 687 -13.37 29.73 -13.93
N GLY A 688 -13.51 30.95 -13.42
CA GLY A 688 -12.56 32.03 -13.68
C GLY A 688 -11.10 31.63 -13.42
N VAL A 689 -10.18 32.11 -14.23
CA VAL A 689 -8.73 31.93 -14.01
C VAL A 689 -8.09 33.30 -13.95
N ARG A 690 -7.37 33.57 -12.86
CA ARG A 690 -6.78 34.88 -12.61
C ARG A 690 -5.28 34.90 -12.87
N SER A 691 -4.82 35.93 -13.56
CA SER A 691 -3.42 36.34 -13.60
C SER A 691 -3.19 37.39 -12.53
N ILE A 692 -2.47 37.03 -11.47
CA ILE A 692 -2.24 37.90 -10.32
C ILE A 692 -0.76 38.26 -10.28
N VAL A 693 -0.45 39.54 -10.44
CA VAL A 693 0.92 40.05 -10.24
C VAL A 693 1.00 40.64 -8.85
N ALA A 694 1.96 40.17 -8.06
CA ALA A 694 2.22 40.66 -6.72
C ALA A 694 3.66 41.16 -6.59
N ARG A 695 3.85 42.20 -5.78
CA ARG A 695 5.16 42.76 -5.47
C ARG A 695 5.74 42.04 -4.25
N LEU A 696 6.94 41.49 -4.43
CA LEU A 696 7.74 40.93 -3.36
C LEU A 696 8.38 42.06 -2.54
N PRO A 697 8.56 41.87 -1.22
CA PRO A 697 9.29 42.82 -0.39
C PRO A 697 10.79 42.81 -0.72
N GLU A 698 11.48 43.87 -0.30
CA GLU A 698 12.92 44.01 -0.52
C GLU A 698 13.68 42.83 0.09
N GLY A 699 14.62 42.26 -0.67
CA GLY A 699 15.44 41.11 -0.26
C GLY A 699 14.82 39.74 -0.55
N VAL A 700 13.53 39.66 -0.92
CA VAL A 700 12.90 38.40 -1.33
C VAL A 700 13.03 38.24 -2.84
N THR A 701 13.60 37.11 -3.25
CA THR A 701 13.83 36.77 -4.66
C THR A 701 13.24 35.40 -4.98
N TYR A 702 13.12 35.10 -6.27
CA TYR A 702 12.62 33.83 -6.77
C TYR A 702 13.26 33.54 -8.14
N GLU A 703 13.18 32.29 -8.59
CA GLU A 703 13.56 31.87 -9.92
C GLU A 703 12.36 31.31 -10.69
N ALA A 704 12.42 31.33 -12.04
CA ALA A 704 11.37 30.72 -12.83
C ALA A 704 11.23 29.23 -12.47
N GLY A 705 9.99 28.77 -12.30
CA GLY A 705 9.66 27.42 -11.83
C GLY A 705 9.61 27.25 -10.30
N ASP A 706 9.88 28.30 -9.52
CA ASP A 706 9.54 28.30 -8.08
C ASP A 706 8.04 28.34 -7.83
N HIS A 707 7.66 28.08 -6.58
CA HIS A 707 6.30 28.20 -6.07
C HIS A 707 6.19 29.38 -5.10
N VAL A 708 5.01 29.98 -5.03
CA VAL A 708 4.62 30.86 -3.92
C VAL A 708 3.60 30.15 -3.05
N ALA A 709 3.94 29.98 -1.78
CA ALA A 709 3.01 29.55 -0.75
C ALA A 709 2.17 30.76 -0.31
N VAL A 710 0.85 30.66 -0.38
CA VAL A 710 -0.08 31.73 -0.02
C VAL A 710 -0.89 31.33 1.21
N PHE A 711 -0.90 32.20 2.22
CA PHE A 711 -1.81 32.11 3.36
C PHE A 711 -3.11 32.86 3.03
N ALA A 712 -4.16 32.08 2.82
CA ALA A 712 -5.48 32.62 2.51
C ALA A 712 -6.27 32.98 3.77
N LYS A 713 -7.44 33.55 3.55
CA LYS A 713 -8.42 33.86 4.60
C LYS A 713 -9.73 33.21 4.24
N ASN A 714 -10.53 32.90 5.26
CA ASN A 714 -11.92 32.52 5.01
C ASN A 714 -12.68 33.68 4.36
N ASP A 715 -13.62 33.31 3.50
CA ASP A 715 -14.55 34.26 2.90
C ASP A 715 -15.38 34.96 4.00
N PRO A 716 -15.60 36.28 3.91
CA PRO A 716 -16.38 37.00 4.91
C PRO A 716 -17.79 36.44 5.13
N GLU A 717 -18.49 35.95 4.10
CA GLU A 717 -19.82 35.35 4.23
C GLU A 717 -19.75 33.99 4.94
N LEU A 718 -18.70 33.21 4.70
CA LEU A 718 -18.43 31.96 5.43
C LEU A 718 -18.15 32.22 6.92
N VAL A 719 -17.44 33.30 7.23
CA VAL A 719 -17.20 33.71 8.62
C VAL A 719 -18.50 34.16 9.30
N GLU A 720 -19.33 34.97 8.62
CA GLU A 720 -20.66 35.36 9.14
C GLU A 720 -21.57 34.15 9.33
N TRP A 721 -21.47 33.15 8.45
CA TRP A 721 -22.16 31.88 8.62
C TRP A 721 -21.70 31.16 9.90
N ALA A 722 -20.39 31.00 10.10
CA ALA A 722 -19.84 30.38 11.31
C ALA A 722 -20.27 31.11 12.58
N LEU A 723 -20.15 32.45 12.61
CA LEU A 723 -20.56 33.27 13.75
C LEU A 723 -22.04 33.11 14.07
N ARG A 724 -22.91 33.03 13.05
CA ARG A 724 -24.34 32.79 13.22
C ARG A 724 -24.64 31.41 13.79
N CYS A 725 -24.02 30.35 13.24
CA CYS A 725 -24.19 28.98 13.74
C CYS A 725 -23.71 28.83 15.20
N LEU A 726 -22.58 29.47 15.53
CA LEU A 726 -21.98 29.44 16.87
C LEU A 726 -22.62 30.43 17.84
N ARG A 727 -23.51 31.32 17.35
CA ARG A 727 -24.20 32.35 18.12
C ARG A 727 -23.23 33.30 18.84
N VAL A 728 -22.13 33.64 18.17
CA VAL A 728 -21.07 34.53 18.69
C VAL A 728 -21.06 35.84 17.91
N PRO A 729 -21.12 37.03 18.56
CA PRO A 729 -20.94 38.30 17.89
C PRO A 729 -19.56 38.44 17.23
N ARG A 730 -19.51 38.97 16.01
CA ARG A 730 -18.26 39.16 15.24
C ARG A 730 -17.19 39.93 16.02
N ASP A 731 -17.61 40.97 16.71
CA ASP A 731 -16.80 41.92 17.46
C ASP A 731 -16.48 41.46 18.88
N GLN A 732 -16.96 40.27 19.29
CA GLN A 732 -16.62 39.72 20.60
C GLN A 732 -15.11 39.49 20.69
N VAL A 733 -14.44 40.25 21.55
CA VAL A 733 -13.02 40.09 21.84
C VAL A 733 -12.83 38.88 22.74
N VAL A 734 -12.01 37.94 22.29
CA VAL A 734 -11.65 36.71 22.99
C VAL A 734 -10.14 36.67 23.21
N ARG A 735 -9.71 36.04 24.30
CA ARG A 735 -8.31 35.73 24.56
C ARG A 735 -8.23 34.23 24.81
N LEU A 736 -7.54 33.52 23.91
CA LEU A 736 -7.29 32.10 24.07
C LEU A 736 -6.10 31.89 25.00
N ARG A 737 -6.12 30.84 25.79
CA ARG A 737 -5.09 30.38 26.71
C ARG A 737 -5.03 28.87 26.54
N ALA A 738 -3.95 28.39 25.99
CA ALA A 738 -3.76 26.98 25.73
C ALA A 738 -2.48 26.54 26.44
N ALA A 739 -2.49 25.30 26.92
CA ALA A 739 -1.27 24.63 27.35
C ALA A 739 -0.83 23.79 26.15
N GLY A 740 0.16 24.23 25.38
CA GLY A 740 0.42 23.61 24.07
C GLY A 740 0.89 24.64 23.06
N ALA A 741 1.71 24.22 22.10
CA ALA A 741 1.74 24.94 20.84
C ALA A 741 0.40 24.69 20.12
N THR A 742 -0.20 25.75 19.60
CA THR A 742 -1.43 25.70 18.82
C THR A 742 -1.32 26.68 17.67
N HIS A 743 -2.08 26.43 16.62
CA HIS A 743 -2.20 27.31 15.47
C HIS A 743 -3.03 28.58 15.76
N LEU A 744 -3.72 28.61 16.90
CA LEU A 744 -4.57 29.72 17.31
C LEU A 744 -3.76 30.78 18.05
N PRO A 745 -4.17 32.06 17.98
CA PRO A 745 -3.51 33.16 18.70
C PRO A 745 -3.73 33.05 20.21
N VAL A 746 -2.81 32.37 20.92
CA VAL A 746 -2.83 32.23 22.39
C VAL A 746 -2.26 33.47 23.06
N ASP A 747 -2.80 33.78 24.24
CA ASP A 747 -2.49 34.93 25.10
C ASP A 747 -2.62 36.30 24.40
N THR A 748 -3.24 36.27 23.23
CA THR A 748 -3.37 37.40 22.32
C THR A 748 -4.86 37.73 22.16
N PRO A 749 -5.32 38.93 22.57
CA PRO A 749 -6.68 39.35 22.33
C PRO A 749 -6.98 39.46 20.84
N VAL A 750 -8.00 38.75 20.37
CA VAL A 750 -8.48 38.81 18.99
C VAL A 750 -10.00 38.82 18.99
N THR A 751 -10.63 39.41 17.97
CA THR A 751 -12.09 39.27 17.82
C THR A 751 -12.43 37.87 17.32
N ALA A 752 -13.61 37.34 17.67
CA ALA A 752 -14.11 36.08 17.15
C ALA A 752 -14.16 36.09 15.61
N GLY A 753 -14.53 37.22 15.01
CA GLY A 753 -14.48 37.42 13.57
C GLY A 753 -13.07 37.26 13.00
N LEU A 754 -12.05 37.88 13.62
CA LEU A 754 -10.65 37.75 13.17
C LEU A 754 -10.14 36.31 13.33
N LEU A 755 -10.48 35.68 14.45
CA LEU A 755 -10.11 34.30 14.77
C LEU A 755 -10.58 33.32 13.68
N LEU A 756 -11.86 33.40 13.32
CA LEU A 756 -12.45 32.55 12.28
C LEU A 756 -12.04 32.99 10.87
N THR A 757 -11.58 34.22 10.67
CA THR A 757 -11.12 34.70 9.35
C THR A 757 -9.72 34.18 9.02
N GLU A 758 -8.80 34.24 9.97
CA GLU A 758 -7.35 34.10 9.70
C GLU A 758 -6.73 32.81 10.27
N PHE A 759 -7.38 32.12 11.22
CA PHE A 759 -6.72 31.02 11.95
C PHE A 759 -7.39 29.65 11.81
N ALA A 760 -8.72 29.58 11.72
CA ALA A 760 -9.47 28.32 11.67
C ALA A 760 -9.96 27.97 10.25
N GLU A 761 -9.73 26.75 9.77
CA GLU A 761 -10.25 26.26 8.48
C GLU A 761 -11.71 25.79 8.64
N LEU A 762 -12.66 26.49 8.02
CA LEU A 762 -14.10 26.31 8.27
C LEU A 762 -14.75 25.28 7.33
N GLN A 763 -14.03 24.80 6.31
CA GLN A 763 -14.56 23.91 5.27
C GLN A 763 -13.98 22.49 5.33
N GLU A 764 -13.23 22.15 6.39
CA GLU A 764 -12.75 20.79 6.61
C GLU A 764 -13.91 19.80 6.80
N VAL A 765 -13.70 18.56 6.34
CA VAL A 765 -14.70 17.49 6.46
C VAL A 765 -14.77 17.08 7.92
N ALA A 766 -15.99 17.00 8.47
CA ALA A 766 -16.21 16.58 9.84
C ALA A 766 -15.71 15.14 10.03
N THR A 767 -14.97 14.91 11.11
CA THR A 767 -14.50 13.60 11.54
C THR A 767 -15.58 12.85 12.35
N ARG A 768 -15.34 11.58 12.64
CA ARG A 768 -16.21 10.81 13.56
C ARG A 768 -16.21 11.41 14.96
N SER A 769 -15.05 11.84 15.46
CA SER A 769 -14.90 12.51 16.74
C SER A 769 -15.65 13.86 16.78
N ASP A 770 -15.70 14.59 15.66
CA ASP A 770 -16.50 15.83 15.58
C ASP A 770 -18.01 15.54 15.71
N LEU A 771 -18.50 14.47 15.08
CA LEU A 771 -19.91 14.05 15.19
C LEU A 771 -20.28 13.69 16.62
N GLU A 772 -19.39 13.00 17.34
CA GLU A 772 -19.57 12.66 18.75
C GLU A 772 -19.59 13.91 19.64
N ALA A 773 -18.64 14.83 19.43
CA ALA A 773 -18.62 16.10 20.15
C ALA A 773 -19.84 16.98 19.85
N LEU A 774 -20.34 16.99 18.61
CA LEU A 774 -21.62 17.64 18.25
C LEU A 774 -22.82 16.99 18.94
N ALA A 775 -22.85 15.65 19.03
CA ALA A 775 -23.91 14.89 19.70
C ALA A 775 -23.95 15.13 21.22
N ALA A 776 -22.79 15.37 21.84
CA ALA A 776 -22.67 15.76 23.24
C ALA A 776 -23.25 17.16 23.53
N HIS A 777 -23.24 18.06 22.54
CA HIS A 777 -23.69 19.45 22.66
C HIS A 777 -25.13 19.69 22.16
N THR A 778 -25.95 18.64 22.04
CA THR A 778 -27.39 18.80 21.79
C THR A 778 -28.22 18.11 22.87
N GLY A 779 -29.24 18.82 23.37
CA GLY A 779 -30.27 18.25 24.24
C GLY A 779 -31.40 17.54 23.50
N CYS A 780 -31.44 17.62 22.17
CA CYS A 780 -32.50 17.07 21.34
C CYS A 780 -32.25 15.58 21.03
N PRO A 781 -33.11 14.65 21.52
CA PRO A 781 -32.91 13.21 21.27
C PRO A 781 -32.99 12.85 19.79
N TRP A 782 -33.80 13.57 19.01
CA TRP A 782 -33.92 13.37 17.56
C TRP A 782 -32.64 13.73 16.82
N THR A 783 -32.07 14.90 17.11
CA THR A 783 -30.79 15.34 16.54
C THR A 783 -29.67 14.39 16.93
N ARG A 784 -29.62 13.95 18.19
CA ARG A 784 -28.64 12.96 18.64
C ARG A 784 -28.75 11.63 17.89
N GLY A 785 -29.97 11.14 17.67
CA GLY A 785 -30.22 9.94 16.85
C GLY A 785 -29.76 10.11 15.39
N GLN A 786 -30.06 11.25 14.78
CA GLN A 786 -29.63 11.55 13.41
C GLN A 786 -28.11 11.67 13.28
N LEU A 787 -27.42 12.26 14.27
CA LEU A 787 -25.95 12.30 14.29
C LEU A 787 -25.35 10.90 14.45
N ALA A 788 -25.98 10.02 15.24
CA ALA A 788 -25.56 8.62 15.33
C ALA A 788 -25.74 7.86 14.00
N GLU A 789 -26.85 8.10 13.28
CA GLU A 789 -27.06 7.54 11.94
C GLU A 789 -26.03 8.05 10.92
N LEU A 790 -25.68 9.34 10.97
CA LEU A 790 -24.62 9.92 10.14
C LEU A 790 -23.24 9.33 10.50
N THR A 791 -23.00 9.04 11.77
CA THR A 791 -21.78 8.39 12.24
C THR A 791 -21.70 6.95 11.74
N ALA A 792 -22.81 6.19 11.79
CA ALA A 792 -22.87 4.85 11.22
C ALA A 792 -22.59 4.87 9.70
N ASN A 793 -23.19 5.82 8.98
CA ASN A 793 -23.05 5.98 7.52
C ASN A 793 -21.99 7.01 7.09
N TYR A 794 -20.93 7.18 7.89
CA TYR A 794 -19.97 8.27 7.74
C TYR A 794 -19.33 8.36 6.34
N ALA A 795 -19.00 7.21 5.73
CA ALA A 795 -18.30 7.17 4.45
C ALA A 795 -19.12 7.86 3.34
N ASP A 796 -20.41 7.56 3.24
CA ASP A 796 -21.27 8.06 2.18
C ASP A 796 -21.90 9.41 2.53
N GLU A 797 -22.31 9.60 3.78
CA GLU A 797 -23.07 10.78 4.19
C GLU A 797 -22.21 11.97 4.59
N ILE A 798 -20.95 11.73 4.99
CA ILE A 798 -20.04 12.79 5.47
C ILE A 798 -18.79 12.88 4.59
N LEU A 799 -18.04 11.78 4.43
CA LEU A 799 -16.76 11.79 3.73
C LEU A 799 -16.92 12.02 2.22
N ALA A 800 -17.73 11.21 1.54
CA ALA A 800 -17.96 11.33 0.09
C ALA A 800 -18.62 12.66 -0.28
N LYS A 801 -19.50 13.17 0.60
CA LYS A 801 -20.20 14.46 0.43
C LYS A 801 -19.41 15.67 0.96
N ARG A 802 -18.25 15.43 1.59
CA ARG A 802 -17.39 16.43 2.25
C ARG A 802 -18.16 17.39 3.17
N VAL A 803 -18.99 16.86 4.05
CA VAL A 803 -19.81 17.66 4.96
C VAL A 803 -18.92 18.20 6.10
N SER A 804 -18.91 19.52 6.32
CA SER A 804 -18.15 20.15 7.39
C SER A 804 -18.89 20.23 8.73
N PRO A 805 -18.20 20.43 9.87
CA PRO A 805 -18.86 20.67 11.16
C PRO A 805 -19.82 21.86 11.09
N LEU A 806 -19.45 22.91 10.36
CA LEU A 806 -20.29 24.09 10.15
C LEU A 806 -21.60 23.75 9.42
N ALA A 807 -21.54 22.92 8.36
CA ALA A 807 -22.72 22.48 7.64
C ALA A 807 -23.66 21.64 8.54
N LEU A 808 -23.10 20.87 9.48
CA LEU A 808 -23.88 20.10 10.46
C LEU A 808 -24.55 21.00 11.50
N LEU A 809 -23.88 22.06 11.96
CA LEU A 809 -24.48 23.04 12.89
C LEU A 809 -25.66 23.78 12.25
N GLU A 810 -25.56 24.14 10.96
CA GLU A 810 -26.69 24.72 10.21
C GLU A 810 -27.83 23.70 10.02
N ARG A 811 -27.50 22.44 9.67
CA ARG A 811 -28.48 21.36 9.50
C ARG A 811 -29.21 21.01 10.81
N PHE A 812 -28.53 21.15 11.95
CA PHE A 812 -29.02 20.75 13.26
C PHE A 812 -28.95 21.90 14.26
N PRO A 813 -29.87 22.89 14.18
CA PRO A 813 -29.83 24.11 15.00
C PRO A 813 -30.06 23.88 16.50
N ALA A 814 -30.47 22.66 16.89
CA ALA A 814 -30.60 22.24 18.29
C ALA A 814 -29.25 21.90 18.95
N ILE A 815 -28.15 21.91 18.20
CA ILE A 815 -26.80 21.82 18.76
C ILE A 815 -26.42 23.21 19.27
N GLU A 816 -25.97 23.30 20.52
CA GLU A 816 -25.46 24.52 21.14
C GLU A 816 -23.97 24.34 21.40
N LEU A 817 -23.16 24.47 20.33
CA LEU A 817 -21.73 24.23 20.38
C LEU A 817 -20.98 25.50 20.83
N PRO A 818 -20.22 25.46 21.94
CA PRO A 818 -19.39 26.59 22.35
C PRO A 818 -18.25 26.83 21.36
N LEU A 819 -17.91 28.11 21.12
CA LEU A 819 -16.78 28.49 20.25
C LEU A 819 -15.47 27.76 20.57
N PRO A 820 -15.04 27.56 21.84
CA PRO A 820 -13.83 26.80 22.13
C PRO A 820 -13.85 25.37 21.58
N VAL A 821 -14.99 24.68 21.71
CA VAL A 821 -15.15 23.30 21.21
C VAL A 821 -15.12 23.28 19.69
N PHE A 822 -15.73 24.27 19.02
CA PHE A 822 -15.62 24.40 17.57
C PHE A 822 -14.18 24.62 17.09
N LEU A 823 -13.40 25.41 17.83
CA LEU A 823 -11.99 25.68 17.50
C LEU A 823 -11.10 24.44 17.68
N GLU A 824 -11.50 23.47 18.50
CA GLU A 824 -10.81 22.17 18.62
C GLU A 824 -11.08 21.27 17.42
N MET A 825 -12.28 21.37 16.83
CA MET A 825 -12.66 20.66 15.60
C MET A 825 -12.02 21.26 14.35
N ALA A 826 -11.76 22.57 14.35
CA ALA A 826 -11.24 23.28 13.19
C ALA A 826 -9.70 23.16 13.09
N GLY A 827 -9.20 22.64 11.98
CA GLY A 827 -7.77 22.65 11.68
C GLY A 827 -7.23 24.05 11.33
N PRO A 828 -5.88 24.20 11.26
CA PRO A 828 -5.25 25.44 10.83
C PRO A 828 -5.51 25.74 9.35
N ILE A 829 -5.59 27.03 9.01
CA ILE A 829 -5.50 27.46 7.61
C ILE A 829 -4.10 27.13 7.06
N LYS A 830 -4.03 26.12 6.18
CA LYS A 830 -2.78 25.70 5.53
C LYS A 830 -2.42 26.61 4.35
N PRO A 831 -1.13 26.89 4.10
CA PRO A 831 -0.75 27.62 2.89
C PRO A 831 -1.04 26.78 1.64
N ARG A 832 -1.46 27.44 0.56
CA ARG A 832 -1.65 26.80 -0.76
C ARG A 832 -0.53 27.24 -1.70
N TYR A 833 0.01 26.29 -2.46
CA TYR A 833 1.15 26.54 -3.34
C TYR A 833 0.67 26.84 -4.77
N TYR A 834 1.28 27.84 -5.38
CA TYR A 834 1.04 28.20 -6.78
C TYR A 834 2.37 28.29 -7.52
N SER A 835 2.47 27.60 -8.65
CA SER A 835 3.62 27.73 -9.54
C SER A 835 3.72 29.15 -10.09
N VAL A 836 4.91 29.74 -9.98
CA VAL A 836 5.17 31.10 -10.44
C VAL A 836 5.13 31.12 -11.97
N SER A 837 4.36 32.06 -12.52
CA SER A 837 4.17 32.20 -13.96
C SER A 837 4.95 33.34 -14.61
N SER A 838 5.88 33.98 -13.91
CA SER A 838 6.79 35.00 -14.45
C SER A 838 8.26 34.64 -14.30
N SER A 839 9.12 35.23 -15.11
CA SER A 839 10.58 35.22 -14.89
C SER A 839 10.99 36.40 -14.03
N PRO A 840 11.92 36.24 -13.05
CA PRO A 840 12.45 37.37 -12.28
C PRO A 840 13.21 38.36 -13.18
N LEU A 841 13.63 37.97 -14.39
CA LEU A 841 14.28 38.87 -15.34
C LEU A 841 13.34 39.94 -15.90
N ALA A 842 12.02 39.66 -15.95
CA ALA A 842 11.02 40.63 -16.38
C ALA A 842 10.79 41.71 -15.31
N GLY A 843 10.90 41.31 -14.04
CA GLY A 843 10.72 42.19 -12.89
C GLY A 843 11.16 41.48 -11.60
N PRO A 844 12.37 41.72 -11.08
CA PRO A 844 12.93 40.93 -9.97
C PRO A 844 12.11 40.94 -8.68
N GLY A 845 11.36 42.04 -8.45
CA GLY A 845 10.46 42.19 -7.31
C GLY A 845 8.98 41.95 -7.64
N LEU A 846 8.66 41.40 -8.82
CA LEU A 846 7.28 41.13 -9.26
C LEU A 846 7.14 39.64 -9.56
N VAL A 847 6.24 38.99 -8.82
CA VAL A 847 5.88 37.58 -9.03
C VAL A 847 4.48 37.49 -9.62
N ARG A 848 4.30 36.69 -10.67
CA ARG A 848 3.00 36.41 -11.28
C ARG A 848 2.54 35.03 -10.88
N LEU A 849 1.27 34.90 -10.53
CA LEU A 849 0.58 33.65 -10.24
C LEU A 849 -0.57 33.46 -11.23
N THR A 850 -0.79 32.22 -11.66
CA THR A 850 -1.94 31.83 -12.48
C THR A 850 -2.86 30.98 -11.64
N VAL A 851 -3.98 31.54 -11.18
CA VAL A 851 -4.85 30.96 -10.16
C VAL A 851 -6.18 30.54 -10.80
N GLY A 852 -6.41 29.24 -10.95
CA GLY A 852 -7.72 28.73 -11.33
C GLY A 852 -8.68 28.77 -10.15
N LEU A 853 -9.86 29.37 -10.33
CA LEU A 853 -10.91 29.38 -9.34
C LEU A 853 -11.46 27.97 -9.17
N VAL A 854 -11.46 27.47 -7.93
CA VAL A 854 -12.17 26.24 -7.59
C VAL A 854 -13.56 26.65 -7.13
N GLU A 855 -14.56 26.46 -7.99
CA GLU A 855 -15.95 26.63 -7.61
C GLU A 855 -16.85 25.61 -8.30
N GLY A 856 -17.98 25.30 -7.66
CA GLY A 856 -19.01 24.45 -8.24
C GLY A 856 -20.09 24.11 -7.20
N PRO A 857 -21.10 23.33 -7.59
CA PRO A 857 -22.08 22.82 -6.65
C PRO A 857 -21.39 22.06 -5.51
N SER A 858 -21.80 22.33 -4.27
CA SER A 858 -21.26 21.59 -3.12
C SER A 858 -21.65 20.11 -3.19
N TRP A 859 -20.70 19.21 -2.89
CA TRP A 859 -20.97 17.77 -2.79
C TRP A 859 -21.90 17.41 -1.62
N SER A 860 -22.05 18.31 -0.65
CA SER A 860 -23.06 18.17 0.42
C SER A 860 -24.50 18.28 -0.10
N GLY A 861 -24.68 18.71 -1.35
CA GLY A 861 -25.98 18.93 -1.98
C GLY A 861 -26.63 20.26 -1.60
N SER A 862 -25.95 21.11 -0.81
CA SER A 862 -26.47 22.42 -0.39
C SER A 862 -25.46 23.53 -0.71
N GLY A 863 -25.89 24.49 -1.54
CA GLY A 863 -25.08 25.66 -1.90
C GLY A 863 -23.97 25.40 -2.92
N THR A 864 -23.09 26.39 -3.05
CA THR A 864 -21.91 26.36 -3.91
C THR A 864 -20.67 26.20 -3.02
N TYR A 865 -19.76 25.31 -3.40
CA TYR A 865 -18.45 25.23 -2.79
C TYR A 865 -17.48 26.16 -3.51
N GLN A 866 -16.67 26.90 -2.75
CA GLN A 866 -15.58 27.72 -3.26
C GLN A 866 -14.29 27.37 -2.52
N GLY A 867 -13.23 27.09 -3.27
CA GLY A 867 -11.91 26.85 -2.72
C GLY A 867 -11.37 28.11 -2.06
N MET A 868 -11.09 28.03 -0.76
CA MET A 868 -10.65 29.14 0.08
C MET A 868 -9.58 30.02 -0.57
N CYS A 869 -8.42 29.44 -0.91
CA CYS A 869 -7.30 30.24 -1.40
C CYS A 869 -7.53 30.81 -2.80
N SER A 870 -8.14 30.03 -3.70
CA SER A 870 -8.41 30.49 -5.06
C SER A 870 -9.44 31.62 -5.09
N ALA A 871 -10.51 31.52 -4.28
CA ALA A 871 -11.53 32.56 -4.18
C ALA A 871 -10.98 33.81 -3.49
N TYR A 872 -10.22 33.63 -2.40
CA TYR A 872 -9.54 34.72 -1.71
C TYR A 872 -8.65 35.53 -2.66
N LEU A 873 -7.74 34.86 -3.38
CA LEU A 873 -6.86 35.50 -4.35
C LEU A 873 -7.63 36.14 -5.51
N ALA A 874 -8.67 35.49 -6.02
CA ALA A 874 -9.49 36.04 -7.10
C ALA A 874 -10.23 37.34 -6.70
N GLY A 875 -10.59 37.47 -5.42
CA GLY A 875 -11.23 38.67 -4.88
C GLY A 875 -10.31 39.86 -4.60
N LEU A 876 -8.98 39.66 -4.61
CA LEU A 876 -8.03 40.72 -4.27
C LEU A 876 -7.96 41.81 -5.33
N ARG A 877 -7.86 43.06 -4.88
CA ARG A 877 -7.72 44.24 -5.74
C ARG A 877 -6.29 44.79 -5.75
N PRO A 878 -5.88 45.49 -6.82
CA PRO A 878 -4.61 46.22 -6.83
C PRO A 878 -4.45 47.12 -5.59
N GLY A 879 -3.31 46.99 -4.91
CA GLY A 879 -2.98 47.67 -3.66
C GLY A 879 -3.26 46.85 -2.40
N GLU A 880 -4.08 45.80 -2.47
CA GLU A 880 -4.33 44.91 -1.32
C GLU A 880 -3.12 43.97 -1.10
N VAL A 881 -2.97 43.49 0.14
CA VAL A 881 -1.83 42.66 0.56
C VAL A 881 -2.31 41.28 0.98
N PHE A 882 -1.62 40.26 0.49
CA PHE A 882 -1.72 38.88 1.00
C PHE A 882 -0.36 38.43 1.54
N TYR A 883 -0.34 37.37 2.35
CA TYR A 883 0.88 36.87 2.97
C TYR A 883 1.29 35.54 2.34
N GLY A 884 2.60 35.33 2.24
CA GLY A 884 3.14 34.14 1.62
C GLY A 884 4.66 34.07 1.70
N TYR A 885 5.24 33.05 1.09
CA TYR A 885 6.70 32.94 0.92
C TYR A 885 7.04 32.19 -0.36
N VAL A 886 8.23 32.44 -0.88
CA VAL A 886 8.77 31.72 -2.05
C VAL A 886 9.34 30.39 -1.60
N ARG A 887 9.05 29.32 -2.34
CA ARG A 887 9.51 27.96 -2.09
C ARG A 887 10.07 27.38 -3.38
N VAL A 888 11.22 26.72 -3.27
CA VAL A 888 11.78 25.90 -4.34
C VAL A 888 11.13 24.50 -4.28
N PRO A 889 10.56 23.99 -5.38
CA PRO A 889 10.08 22.61 -5.43
C PRO A 889 11.23 21.60 -5.30
N ALA A 890 10.94 20.37 -4.86
CA ALA A 890 11.92 19.30 -4.68
C ALA A 890 11.51 18.07 -5.50
N PRO A 891 12.26 17.68 -6.55
CA PRO A 891 13.47 18.35 -7.07
C PRO A 891 13.18 19.75 -7.67
N PRO A 892 14.19 20.62 -7.80
CA PRO A 892 14.01 21.96 -8.40
C PRO A 892 13.48 21.87 -9.84
N PHE A 893 12.44 22.64 -10.13
CA PHE A 893 11.82 22.72 -11.44
C PHE A 893 12.44 23.90 -12.20
N ARG A 894 13.43 23.62 -13.06
CA ARG A 894 14.30 24.65 -13.65
C ARG A 894 14.62 24.40 -15.10
N LEU A 895 14.72 25.47 -15.88
CA LEU A 895 15.28 25.45 -17.23
C LEU A 895 16.71 24.91 -17.24
N PRO A 896 17.16 24.31 -18.37
CA PRO A 896 18.55 23.89 -18.51
C PRO A 896 19.48 25.12 -18.46
N ALA A 897 20.64 24.96 -17.82
CA ALA A 897 21.62 26.05 -17.68
C ALA A 897 22.18 26.54 -19.02
N ASP A 898 22.25 25.67 -20.04
CA ASP A 898 22.63 26.06 -21.40
C ASP A 898 21.38 26.53 -22.20
N PRO A 899 21.29 27.83 -22.57
CA PRO A 899 20.15 28.37 -23.30
C PRO A 899 20.00 27.82 -24.73
N ALA A 900 21.04 27.17 -25.28
CA ALA A 900 20.97 26.47 -26.57
C ALA A 900 20.26 25.11 -26.47
N THR A 901 20.07 24.58 -25.25
CA THR A 901 19.38 23.30 -25.04
C THR A 901 17.90 23.44 -25.40
N PRO A 902 17.35 22.56 -26.25
CA PRO A 902 15.94 22.61 -26.58
C PRO A 902 15.04 22.21 -25.40
N VAL A 903 13.81 22.68 -25.40
CA VAL A 903 12.83 22.36 -24.36
C VAL A 903 11.50 21.94 -24.96
N ILE A 904 10.84 20.97 -24.33
CA ILE A 904 9.49 20.52 -24.63
C ILE A 904 8.63 20.83 -23.41
N LEU A 905 7.68 21.74 -23.56
CA LEU A 905 6.85 22.27 -22.48
C LEU A 905 5.42 21.76 -22.64
N VAL A 906 4.93 20.94 -21.73
CA VAL A 906 3.58 20.35 -21.79
C VAL A 906 2.77 20.79 -20.58
N GLY A 907 1.75 21.62 -20.79
CA GLY A 907 0.94 22.13 -19.69
C GLY A 907 -0.38 22.72 -20.15
N PRO A 908 -1.48 21.93 -20.12
CA PRO A 908 -2.82 22.44 -20.37
C PRO A 908 -3.39 23.18 -19.15
N GLY A 909 -4.29 24.12 -19.42
CA GLY A 909 -4.96 24.94 -18.40
C GLY A 909 -3.96 25.65 -17.49
N THR A 910 -4.20 25.62 -16.18
CA THR A 910 -3.31 26.23 -15.18
C THR A 910 -1.93 25.58 -15.10
N GLY A 911 -1.75 24.37 -15.66
CA GLY A 911 -0.43 23.76 -15.85
C GLY A 911 0.49 24.61 -16.74
N PHE A 912 -0.06 25.54 -17.52
CA PHE A 912 0.73 26.49 -18.29
C PHE A 912 1.48 27.52 -17.43
N ALA A 913 1.18 27.65 -16.14
CA ALA A 913 1.74 28.66 -15.25
C ALA A 913 3.28 28.70 -15.24
N PRO A 914 4.00 27.67 -14.76
CA PRO A 914 5.47 27.70 -14.73
C PRO A 914 6.06 27.76 -16.14
N LEU A 915 5.37 27.19 -17.13
CA LEU A 915 5.80 27.19 -18.53
C LEU A 915 5.80 28.61 -19.12
N ARG A 916 4.82 29.46 -18.77
CA ARG A 916 4.84 30.89 -19.11
C ARG A 916 6.09 31.56 -18.56
N GLY A 917 6.45 31.30 -17.30
CA GLY A 917 7.65 31.86 -16.67
C GLY A 917 8.93 31.44 -17.41
N PHE A 918 9.01 30.17 -17.82
CA PHE A 918 10.11 29.67 -18.66
C PHE A 918 10.17 30.33 -20.03
N LEU A 919 9.03 30.50 -20.70
CA LEU A 919 8.98 31.16 -22.01
C LEU A 919 9.38 32.63 -21.93
N GLU A 920 8.92 33.35 -20.90
CA GLU A 920 9.32 34.74 -20.63
C GLU A 920 10.83 34.85 -20.37
N GLU A 921 11.40 33.94 -19.58
CA GLU A 921 12.84 33.89 -19.31
C GLU A 921 13.67 33.64 -20.57
N ARG A 922 13.24 32.69 -21.40
CA ARG A 922 13.89 32.36 -22.67
C ARG A 922 13.84 33.51 -23.66
N ALA A 923 12.70 34.19 -23.76
CA ALA A 923 12.53 35.37 -24.60
C ALA A 923 13.45 36.52 -24.17
N LEU A 924 13.55 36.77 -22.85
CA LEU A 924 14.39 37.85 -22.30
C LEU A 924 15.89 37.57 -22.40
N THR A 925 16.29 36.30 -22.29
CA THR A 925 17.70 35.89 -22.43
C THR A 925 18.14 35.69 -23.87
N GLY A 926 17.20 35.71 -24.83
CA GLY A 926 17.49 35.43 -26.24
C GLY A 926 17.95 33.99 -26.46
N ALA A 927 17.36 33.03 -25.74
CA ALA A 927 17.76 31.63 -25.77
C ALA A 927 17.61 31.02 -27.18
N GLY A 928 18.71 30.51 -27.74
CA GLY A 928 18.75 30.00 -29.12
C GLY A 928 18.21 28.57 -29.30
N GLY A 929 17.97 27.82 -28.22
CA GLY A 929 17.40 26.47 -28.30
C GLY A 929 15.93 26.49 -28.73
N ARG A 930 15.51 25.48 -29.50
CA ARG A 930 14.10 25.35 -29.92
C ARG A 930 13.20 25.05 -28.71
N ALA A 931 12.05 25.73 -28.63
CA ALA A 931 11.03 25.50 -27.61
C ALA A 931 9.73 24.99 -28.25
N GLU A 932 9.35 23.76 -27.94
CA GLU A 932 8.12 23.13 -28.40
C GLU A 932 7.09 23.15 -27.27
N VAL A 933 5.94 23.80 -27.48
CA VAL A 933 4.95 24.06 -26.43
C VAL A 933 3.65 23.34 -26.76
N PHE A 934 3.21 22.46 -25.87
CA PHE A 934 1.95 21.75 -25.93
C PHE A 934 1.03 22.27 -24.84
N THR A 935 0.03 23.04 -25.22
CA THR A 935 -0.97 23.62 -24.31
C THR A 935 -2.37 23.20 -24.72
N GLY A 936 -3.30 23.24 -23.79
CA GLY A 936 -4.68 22.86 -24.07
C GLY A 936 -5.67 23.54 -23.16
N CYS A 937 -6.88 23.74 -23.69
CA CYS A 937 -8.00 24.34 -23.00
C CYS A 937 -9.31 23.77 -23.55
N ARG A 938 -10.46 24.25 -23.07
CA ARG A 938 -11.77 23.79 -23.56
C ARG A 938 -12.09 24.43 -24.91
N HIS A 939 -12.02 25.75 -24.95
CA HIS A 939 -12.33 26.54 -26.14
C HIS A 939 -11.39 27.76 -26.24
N PRO A 940 -10.88 28.10 -27.44
CA PRO A 940 -9.90 29.18 -27.64
C PRO A 940 -10.40 30.57 -27.23
N ASP A 941 -11.71 30.80 -27.25
CA ASP A 941 -12.34 32.07 -26.86
C ASP A 941 -12.82 32.09 -25.40
N HIS A 942 -12.66 30.99 -24.66
CA HIS A 942 -13.03 30.90 -23.26
C HIS A 942 -11.81 30.80 -22.33
N ASP A 943 -10.95 29.79 -22.48
CA ASP A 943 -9.93 29.50 -21.45
C ASP A 943 -8.53 29.21 -22.03
N TRP A 944 -8.22 29.78 -23.19
CA TRP A 944 -6.85 29.79 -23.72
C TRP A 944 -5.99 30.84 -22.99
N LEU A 945 -5.42 30.43 -21.87
CA LEU A 945 -4.64 31.30 -20.98
C LEU A 945 -3.44 31.91 -21.71
N TYR A 946 -3.26 33.22 -21.55
CA TYR A 946 -2.15 34.00 -22.15
C TYR A 946 -2.03 33.89 -23.67
N ARG A 947 -3.16 33.67 -24.37
CA ARG A 947 -3.24 33.55 -25.85
C ARG A 947 -2.41 34.59 -26.59
N ASP A 948 -2.53 35.88 -26.24
CA ASP A 948 -1.86 36.96 -26.94
C ASP A 948 -0.33 36.91 -26.77
N GLU A 949 0.15 36.61 -25.56
CA GLU A 949 1.58 36.47 -25.26
C GLU A 949 2.18 35.29 -26.02
N VAL A 950 1.50 34.13 -25.95
CA VAL A 950 1.93 32.90 -26.63
C VAL A 950 1.95 33.07 -28.14
N THR A 951 0.94 33.73 -28.71
CA THR A 951 0.86 34.03 -30.15
C THR A 951 1.97 35.00 -30.57
N ALA A 952 2.31 35.98 -29.72
CA ALA A 952 3.38 36.92 -29.99
C ALA A 952 4.77 36.25 -30.00
N TRP A 953 5.05 35.33 -29.05
CA TRP A 953 6.30 34.54 -29.06
C TRP A 953 6.37 33.63 -30.28
N ALA A 954 5.27 32.99 -30.66
CA ALA A 954 5.22 32.15 -31.86
C ALA A 954 5.47 32.96 -33.15
N ALA A 955 4.91 34.17 -33.26
CA ALA A 955 5.10 35.05 -34.43
C ALA A 955 6.54 35.57 -34.59
N ARG A 956 7.34 35.55 -33.51
CA ARG A 956 8.76 35.89 -33.51
C ARG A 956 9.66 34.67 -33.73
N GLU A 957 9.07 33.50 -33.98
CA GLU A 957 9.77 32.22 -34.12
C GLU A 957 10.56 31.80 -32.86
N GLU A 958 10.19 32.36 -31.69
CA GLU A 958 10.82 32.04 -30.40
C GLU A 958 10.32 30.68 -29.86
N VAL A 959 9.08 30.30 -30.22
CA VAL A 959 8.41 29.06 -29.78
C VAL A 959 7.58 28.47 -30.91
N THR A 960 7.42 27.14 -30.92
CA THR A 960 6.41 26.45 -31.73
C THR A 960 5.31 25.95 -30.81
N VAL A 961 4.05 26.29 -31.09
CA VAL A 961 2.92 26.06 -30.18
C VAL A 961 1.90 25.12 -30.81
N HIS A 962 1.54 24.08 -30.06
CA HIS A 962 0.51 23.10 -30.40
C HIS A 962 -0.61 23.19 -29.36
N THR A 963 -1.80 23.56 -29.82
CA THR A 963 -2.98 23.73 -28.96
C THR A 963 -3.89 22.53 -29.05
N ALA A 964 -4.44 22.06 -27.92
CA ALA A 964 -5.51 21.07 -27.88
C ALA A 964 -6.80 21.69 -27.32
N PHE A 965 -7.94 21.46 -27.98
CA PHE A 965 -9.23 22.03 -27.58
C PHE A 965 -10.25 20.92 -27.31
N SER A 966 -10.60 20.72 -26.04
CA SER A 966 -11.42 19.58 -25.63
C SER A 966 -12.89 19.69 -25.99
N ALA A 967 -13.38 20.92 -26.22
CA ALA A 967 -14.78 21.23 -26.51
C ALA A 967 -15.04 21.74 -27.95
N VAL A 968 -14.00 21.90 -28.77
CA VAL A 968 -14.13 22.31 -30.18
C VAL A 968 -14.31 21.07 -31.06
N ALA A 969 -15.52 20.87 -31.57
CA ALA A 969 -15.82 19.75 -32.46
C ALA A 969 -14.96 19.81 -33.74
N GLY A 970 -14.28 18.70 -34.06
CA GLY A 970 -13.46 18.58 -35.27
C GLY A 970 -12.06 19.20 -35.16
N HIS A 971 -11.66 19.74 -34.00
CA HIS A 971 -10.27 20.14 -33.77
C HIS A 971 -9.34 18.91 -33.82
N PRO A 972 -8.14 18.98 -34.45
CA PRO A 972 -7.25 17.83 -34.62
C PRO A 972 -6.81 17.14 -33.32
N TYR A 973 -6.68 17.91 -32.25
CA TYR A 973 -6.20 17.44 -30.94
C TYR A 973 -7.23 17.77 -29.87
N ARG A 974 -7.74 16.77 -29.16
CA ARG A 974 -8.70 16.97 -28.08
C ARG A 974 -7.97 17.25 -26.77
N PHE A 975 -6.87 16.56 -26.54
CA PHE A 975 -5.99 16.73 -25.38
C PHE A 975 -4.52 16.88 -25.80
N VAL A 976 -3.69 17.40 -24.89
CA VAL A 976 -2.28 17.69 -25.18
C VAL A 976 -1.47 16.46 -25.60
N GLN A 977 -1.77 15.28 -25.06
CA GLN A 977 -1.11 14.04 -25.49
C GLN A 977 -1.41 13.69 -26.96
N ASP A 978 -2.58 14.06 -27.48
CA ASP A 978 -2.91 13.87 -28.90
C ASP A 978 -2.03 14.75 -29.78
N ALA A 979 -1.78 15.99 -29.33
CA ALA A 979 -0.88 16.92 -29.99
C ALA A 979 0.58 16.43 -29.91
N VAL A 980 1.04 15.96 -28.75
CA VAL A 980 2.38 15.37 -28.58
C VAL A 980 2.56 14.20 -29.55
N ALA A 981 1.59 13.29 -29.62
CA ALA A 981 1.63 12.14 -30.51
C ALA A 981 1.62 12.54 -32.00
N ALA A 982 0.84 13.55 -32.38
CA ALA A 982 0.80 14.04 -33.76
C ALA A 982 2.13 14.66 -34.21
N GLN A 983 2.88 15.25 -33.27
CA GLN A 983 4.20 15.86 -33.50
C GLN A 983 5.35 14.92 -33.12
N ALA A 984 5.12 13.61 -33.17
CA ALA A 984 6.08 12.58 -32.77
C ALA A 984 7.46 12.74 -33.43
N GLY A 985 7.52 13.23 -34.67
CA GLY A 985 8.78 13.43 -35.38
C GLY A 985 9.63 14.55 -34.80
N GLU A 986 9.03 15.72 -34.63
CA GLU A 986 9.68 16.89 -34.03
C GLU A 986 10.05 16.61 -32.57
N VAL A 987 9.14 16.01 -31.79
CA VAL A 987 9.39 15.63 -30.39
C VAL A 987 10.60 14.70 -30.29
N TRP A 988 10.66 13.66 -31.13
CA TRP A 988 11.79 12.72 -31.14
C TRP A 988 13.11 13.40 -31.52
N GLU A 989 13.12 14.21 -32.59
CA GLU A 989 14.31 14.94 -33.03
C GLU A 989 14.88 15.83 -31.91
N LEU A 990 14.00 16.50 -31.16
CA LEU A 990 14.40 17.33 -30.02
C LEU A 990 14.99 16.50 -28.88
N LEU A 991 14.37 15.36 -28.54
CA LEU A 991 14.85 14.46 -27.50
C LEU A 991 16.25 13.89 -27.81
N GLU A 992 16.51 13.55 -29.09
CA GLU A 992 17.83 13.13 -29.57
C GLU A 992 18.89 14.23 -29.44
N ARG A 993 18.47 15.50 -29.57
CA ARG A 993 19.33 16.68 -29.37
C ARG A 993 19.54 17.10 -27.93
N GLY A 994 19.11 16.28 -26.96
CA GLY A 994 19.31 16.58 -25.56
C GLY A 994 18.19 17.40 -24.92
N ALA A 995 17.01 17.52 -25.55
CA ALA A 995 15.93 18.33 -25.01
C ALA A 995 15.53 17.94 -23.57
N HIS A 996 15.11 18.94 -22.81
CA HIS A 996 14.45 18.77 -21.52
C HIS A 996 12.93 18.84 -21.68
N VAL A 997 12.21 17.92 -21.07
CA VAL A 997 10.76 17.82 -21.06
C VAL A 997 10.23 18.28 -19.71
N TYR A 998 9.24 19.16 -19.74
CA TYR A 998 8.58 19.71 -18.56
C TYR A 998 7.08 19.43 -18.67
N VAL A 999 6.52 18.70 -17.70
CA VAL A 999 5.09 18.38 -17.67
C VAL A 999 4.45 19.00 -16.43
N CYS A 1000 3.46 19.86 -16.63
CA CYS A 1000 2.83 20.64 -15.57
C CYS A 1000 1.31 20.56 -15.60
N GLY A 1001 0.68 20.47 -14.43
CA GLY A 1001 -0.79 20.47 -14.30
C GLY A 1001 -1.35 19.23 -13.60
N ASP A 1002 -2.35 18.59 -14.19
CA ASP A 1002 -3.06 17.46 -13.57
C ASP A 1002 -2.19 16.19 -13.49
N GLY A 1003 -1.86 15.80 -12.26
CA GLY A 1003 -1.07 14.60 -11.96
C GLY A 1003 -1.85 13.29 -12.01
N LEU A 1004 -3.19 13.33 -11.94
CA LEU A 1004 -4.03 12.14 -11.90
C LEU A 1004 -4.31 11.55 -13.28
N ARG A 1005 -4.48 12.40 -14.31
CA ARG A 1005 -4.88 11.94 -15.66
C ARG A 1005 -3.96 12.45 -16.75
N MET A 1006 -3.70 13.76 -16.79
CA MET A 1006 -2.92 14.39 -17.87
C MET A 1006 -1.46 13.93 -17.89
N ALA A 1007 -0.75 14.02 -16.76
CA ALA A 1007 0.67 13.65 -16.72
C ALA A 1007 0.92 12.17 -17.08
N PRO A 1008 0.13 11.19 -16.57
CA PRO A 1008 0.20 9.80 -17.04
C PRO A 1008 -0.04 9.66 -18.55
N ALA A 1009 -1.00 10.41 -19.13
CA ALA A 1009 -1.31 10.34 -20.56
C ALA A 1009 -0.18 10.91 -21.44
N VAL A 1010 0.43 12.03 -21.04
CA VAL A 1010 1.61 12.60 -21.74
C VAL A 1010 2.81 11.66 -21.62
N ARG A 1011 3.02 11.08 -20.43
CA ARG A 1011 4.04 10.06 -20.20
C ARG A 1011 3.87 8.90 -21.17
N GLN A 1012 2.65 8.39 -21.32
CA GLN A 1012 2.34 7.31 -22.25
C GLN A 1012 2.61 7.71 -23.71
N ALA A 1013 2.23 8.92 -24.13
CA ALA A 1013 2.50 9.39 -25.49
C ALA A 1013 4.01 9.44 -25.81
N LEU A 1014 4.86 9.84 -24.86
CA LEU A 1014 6.31 9.83 -25.05
C LEU A 1014 6.88 8.41 -25.16
N LEU A 1015 6.36 7.47 -24.36
CA LEU A 1015 6.72 6.05 -24.47
C LEU A 1015 6.31 5.47 -25.81
N ASP A 1016 5.13 5.86 -26.32
CA ASP A 1016 4.64 5.45 -27.63
C ASP A 1016 5.52 6.00 -28.75
N ILE A 1017 5.93 7.27 -28.69
CA ILE A 1017 6.88 7.88 -29.64
C ILE A 1017 8.21 7.13 -29.65
N HIS A 1018 8.77 6.84 -28.46
CA HIS A 1018 10.01 6.08 -28.35
C HIS A 1018 9.89 4.70 -29.00
N ARG A 1019 8.80 3.98 -28.69
CA ARG A 1019 8.52 2.66 -29.25
C ARG A 1019 8.42 2.70 -30.76
N ASP A 1020 7.71 3.69 -31.32
CA ASP A 1020 7.52 3.81 -32.76
C ASP A 1020 8.83 4.15 -33.50
N ARG A 1021 9.77 4.82 -32.84
CA ARG A 1021 11.06 5.25 -33.42
C ARG A 1021 12.17 4.21 -33.30
N THR A 1022 12.21 3.49 -32.18
CA THR A 1022 13.30 2.57 -31.85
C THR A 1022 12.91 1.09 -31.95
N GLY A 1023 11.61 0.79 -31.88
CA GLY A 1023 11.10 -0.57 -31.72
C GLY A 1023 11.21 -1.12 -30.29
N GLU A 1024 11.69 -0.34 -29.32
CA GLU A 1024 11.95 -0.75 -27.94
C GLU A 1024 10.99 -0.08 -26.92
N ASP A 1025 10.75 -0.75 -25.78
CA ASP A 1025 9.99 -0.17 -24.66
C ASP A 1025 10.73 1.04 -24.08
N GLY A 1026 10.09 2.22 -24.11
CA GLY A 1026 10.68 3.47 -23.65
C GLY A 1026 10.78 3.63 -22.14
N THR A 1027 10.38 2.65 -21.32
CA THR A 1027 10.28 2.82 -19.86
C THR A 1027 11.64 3.10 -19.21
N ALA A 1028 12.69 2.35 -19.58
CA ALA A 1028 14.05 2.59 -19.10
C ALA A 1028 14.65 3.90 -19.66
N TRP A 1029 14.34 4.22 -20.91
CA TRP A 1029 14.75 5.48 -21.54
C TRP A 1029 14.17 6.69 -20.81
N LEU A 1030 12.88 6.65 -20.49
CA LEU A 1030 12.23 7.74 -19.77
C LEU A 1030 12.72 7.84 -18.32
N ALA A 1031 12.90 6.71 -17.63
CA ALA A 1031 13.51 6.70 -16.29
C ALA A 1031 14.94 7.28 -16.30
N ALA A 1032 15.72 7.04 -17.36
CA ALA A 1032 17.03 7.66 -17.54
C ALA A 1032 16.93 9.18 -17.78
N LEU A 1033 15.91 9.64 -18.51
CA LEU A 1033 15.64 11.08 -18.66
C LEU A 1033 15.25 11.72 -17.32
N GLU A 1034 14.42 11.05 -16.51
CA GLU A 1034 14.04 11.48 -15.16
C GLU A 1034 15.27 11.58 -14.25
N ALA A 1035 16.08 10.52 -14.19
CA ALA A 1035 17.32 10.49 -13.39
C ALA A 1035 18.35 11.55 -13.83
N ALA A 1036 18.39 11.86 -15.12
CA ALA A 1036 19.25 12.92 -15.67
C ALA A 1036 18.66 14.34 -15.51
N GLY A 1037 17.49 14.50 -14.90
CA GLY A 1037 16.80 15.80 -14.78
C GLY A 1037 16.31 16.37 -16.12
N ARG A 1038 16.23 15.54 -17.16
CA ARG A 1038 15.78 15.87 -18.51
C ARG A 1038 14.29 15.62 -18.72
N TYR A 1039 13.62 14.93 -17.81
CA TYR A 1039 12.17 14.87 -17.74
C TYR A 1039 11.76 15.27 -16.32
N GLN A 1040 11.05 16.39 -16.19
CA GLN A 1040 10.65 16.96 -14.91
C GLN A 1040 9.12 17.15 -14.88
N GLN A 1041 8.54 16.99 -13.70
CA GLN A 1041 7.10 17.16 -13.48
C GLN A 1041 6.84 18.18 -12.36
N ASP A 1042 5.89 19.09 -12.61
CA ASP A 1042 5.29 19.98 -11.60
C ASP A 1042 3.77 19.78 -11.62
N VAL A 1043 3.33 18.69 -10.97
CA VAL A 1043 1.96 18.17 -11.08
C VAL A 1043 1.25 18.15 -9.73
N PHE A 1044 -0.05 18.41 -9.77
CA PHE A 1044 -0.91 18.55 -8.58
C PHE A 1044 -2.22 17.76 -8.77
N ALA A 1045 -2.90 17.44 -7.67
CA ALA A 1045 -4.14 16.66 -7.65
C ALA A 1045 -5.34 17.49 -7.21
#